data_AF-A0A537JNH0-F1
#
_entry.id   AF-A0A537JNH0-F1
#
_cell.length_a   1.000
_cell.length_b   1.000
_cell.length_c   1.000
_cell.angle_alpha   90.00
_cell.angle_beta   90.00
_cell.angle_gamma   90.00
#
_symmetry.space_group_name_H-M   'P 1'
#
loop_
_entity.id
_entity.type
_entity.pdbx_description
1 polymer ?
#
loop_
_entity_poly.entity_id
_entity_poly.type
_entity_poly.pdbx_seq_one_letter_code
_entity_poly.pdbx_strand_id
1 'polypeptide(L)'
;PFALGGGAVPSDAAEAAGRPRTKAGAPIDVPVVSSLLPSLLEAPNLISVAGSSATDMSTVLEIRNRLQIQTHVASVSRALSRLAPSAEVMKTVGEAALSLGKADRAAVYLRQPDGAVTCPWSRGLSEAYVAQVMRYAKAIADGRIMDWTKPDFLEISGRGIDGSAPLLYSDVAALPHGAVVPKLTQVEGYRALANWPLTREGEILGLVSCYYNAPRKWAEIEQESFRAFCLAAADAIDNGRRYDEQAQRAADLEVFFGLSKRLRVAQNPEAIYPILVGQAMDLLRAEKGMLFLLEPKGAGFKCVYMAGLPPEARGEAFPTSGSAFGRVAETGAPYRTDNLGGEPLPVWLNAYRSIGPAAIVPLRSETEIIGTLALGRDRGPAARPFADPEIRLLEGIADIGGTAVRRAKLFQNLENSYLQMVLSLARTMDARDHYTSGHSERIAVWAEEVARALGCDEAAVQEIRWGALLHDIGKIGVPDEILRKPSQLTEEEWVVMRQHPVIGEEILASTDRMRGVARIVRHHQEKWNGTGYPDKLRGQEIPLGARILAVVDSYSAITDDRPYKKARSHEAAIAELRRCAGAQFDPEVVDAFRRVRGPRRRQGPRCPAANAPGKGRGGGKVEQPAAVILAAGRGARMKSNLPKVLHPLCGRPMVSYATAAARRAGVKRPVLVVARDGAALRAALGSRVGYAVQRRPLGTGHAVAQALPGLRGHRLTYVTYADMPLVSPATLRALGGAVRGDVVAALATTIVQHDHRFGRIVRDDRRRFVRIVEDKDATPEERAIREVNLGVYCFRVPELRRALRRIRANNRQREYYLTDAVNLLAQDGLVVTVTVTDPDEAIGVNSREELSEAERAVRRRILQRLMESGVTVVDPATTFIDETVRIGRETVIHPMTIVTGRTVVGPDCVIGPGARIHDSVVARGARVQDSSLEGARIGDGSVVGPYAHLRPGTVVGRRVEIGNYAEMKQVRVGDRTKVHHKSYLGDAWIGADVNIGAGTITCNYGLDRKKHRTTIGDGAYIGSDSMLVAPVRIGRGAITGAGAVVTKDVPPRSVVVGVPARVIRVLDGKR
;
A
#
# COMPACT_ATOMS: atom_id res chain seq x y z
N PRO A 1 1.98 31.59 12.19
CA PRO A 1 1.63 32.41 13.37
C PRO A 1 0.13 32.76 13.36
N PHE A 2 -0.57 32.40 14.44
CA PHE A 2 -1.83 32.93 15.03
C PHE A 2 -2.66 34.01 14.28
N ALA A 3 -4.00 34.06 14.33
CA ALA A 3 -4.98 33.18 14.96
C ALA A 3 -6.43 33.41 14.44
N LEU A 4 -7.25 32.39 14.73
CA LEU A 4 -8.70 32.24 14.81
C LEU A 4 -9.57 33.44 15.26
N GLY A 5 -10.84 33.40 14.80
CA GLY A 5 -11.99 34.21 15.26
C GLY A 5 -12.88 34.57 14.06
N GLY A 6 -14.17 34.23 13.95
CA GLY A 6 -15.11 33.64 14.91
C GLY A 6 -16.17 34.68 15.31
N GLY A 7 -17.26 34.81 14.55
CA GLY A 7 -18.32 35.80 14.82
C GLY A 7 -19.52 35.68 13.86
N ALA A 8 -20.71 35.54 14.44
CA ALA A 8 -21.96 35.17 13.78
C ALA A 8 -22.57 36.21 12.81
N VAL A 9 -23.44 35.70 11.95
CA VAL A 9 -24.43 36.43 11.13
C VAL A 9 -25.52 37.06 12.01
N PRO A 10 -26.04 38.24 11.64
CA PRO A 10 -27.45 38.57 11.82
C PRO A 10 -28.18 38.63 10.46
N SER A 11 -29.42 38.16 10.45
CA SER A 11 -30.38 38.37 9.35
C SER A 11 -30.97 39.79 9.44
N ASP A 12 -31.17 40.45 8.29
CA ASP A 12 -32.51 40.70 7.73
C ASP A 12 -32.58 41.90 6.74
N ALA A 13 -33.57 41.81 5.83
CA ALA A 13 -34.27 42.90 5.14
C ALA A 13 -33.50 43.98 4.32
N ALA A 14 -33.50 43.77 3.00
CA ALA A 14 -34.18 44.60 1.97
C ALA A 14 -33.85 46.11 1.72
N GLU A 15 -33.80 46.44 0.41
CA GLU A 15 -33.90 47.78 -0.24
C GLU A 15 -32.81 48.84 0.12
N ALA A 16 -32.13 49.53 -0.81
CA ALA A 16 -32.61 50.16 -2.05
C ALA A 16 -31.43 50.63 -2.98
N ALA A 17 -31.79 51.08 -4.20
CA ALA A 17 -30.97 51.80 -5.20
C ALA A 17 -29.77 51.05 -5.84
N GLY A 18 -29.45 51.19 -7.14
CA GLY A 18 -30.06 51.98 -8.22
C GLY A 18 -28.97 52.60 -9.12
N ARG A 19 -28.99 52.35 -10.45
CA ARG A 19 -28.14 53.00 -11.50
C ARG A 19 -28.68 52.65 -12.93
N PRO A 20 -28.28 53.34 -14.02
CA PRO A 20 -29.25 54.16 -14.75
C PRO A 20 -29.45 53.81 -16.25
N ARG A 21 -30.43 54.49 -16.87
CA ARG A 21 -30.78 54.44 -18.31
C ARG A 21 -29.83 55.29 -19.17
N THR A 22 -29.57 54.85 -20.41
CA THR A 22 -29.67 55.71 -21.62
C THR A 22 -29.96 54.93 -22.92
N LYS A 23 -31.13 55.24 -23.51
CA LYS A 23 -31.42 55.50 -24.94
C LYS A 23 -31.06 54.47 -26.04
N ALA A 24 -32.10 53.99 -26.71
CA ALA A 24 -32.09 53.43 -28.06
C ALA A 24 -32.90 54.33 -29.03
N GLY A 25 -32.62 54.26 -30.33
CA GLY A 25 -33.37 54.90 -31.43
C GLY A 25 -34.07 53.88 -32.34
N ALA A 26 -35.10 54.32 -33.07
CA ALA A 26 -35.98 53.48 -33.92
C ALA A 26 -35.34 53.07 -35.27
N PRO A 27 -35.92 52.10 -36.04
CA PRO A 27 -37.11 52.31 -36.90
C PRO A 27 -38.24 51.24 -36.72
N ILE A 28 -39.54 51.55 -36.84
CA ILE A 28 -40.46 51.62 -38.03
C ILE A 28 -40.83 50.25 -38.67
N ASP A 29 -42.10 49.81 -38.45
CA ASP A 29 -43.13 49.11 -39.27
C ASP A 29 -42.75 48.22 -40.50
N VAL A 30 -43.44 47.13 -40.95
CA VAL A 30 -44.68 46.33 -40.67
C VAL A 30 -44.67 45.12 -41.69
N PRO A 31 -45.48 44.00 -41.70
CA PRO A 31 -46.64 43.56 -40.87
C PRO A 31 -46.60 42.14 -40.22
N VAL A 32 -47.48 41.96 -39.24
CA VAL A 32 -48.41 40.84 -38.93
C VAL A 32 -48.32 39.48 -39.68
N VAL A 33 -47.92 38.41 -38.96
CA VAL A 33 -48.46 37.02 -39.09
C VAL A 33 -48.46 36.28 -37.73
N SER A 34 -48.87 36.93 -36.63
CA SER A 34 -48.84 36.30 -35.27
C SER A 34 -50.13 36.40 -34.44
N SER A 35 -51.21 36.97 -34.99
CA SER A 35 -52.47 37.19 -34.25
C SER A 35 -53.61 36.21 -34.56
N LEU A 36 -53.40 35.19 -35.41
CA LEU A 36 -54.47 34.28 -35.88
C LEU A 36 -54.40 32.83 -35.35
N LEU A 37 -53.43 32.49 -34.51
CA LEU A 37 -53.27 31.13 -33.98
C LEU A 37 -54.27 30.70 -32.88
N PRO A 38 -54.83 31.59 -32.02
CA PRO A 38 -55.88 31.19 -31.07
C PRO A 38 -57.23 30.86 -31.74
N SER A 39 -57.54 31.46 -32.89
CA SER A 39 -58.86 31.41 -33.51
C SER A 39 -59.12 30.17 -34.38
N LEU A 40 -58.11 29.37 -34.67
CA LEU A 40 -58.19 28.17 -35.52
C LEU A 40 -58.49 26.87 -34.75
N LEU A 41 -58.60 26.92 -33.42
CA LEU A 41 -58.82 25.72 -32.59
C LEU A 41 -60.29 25.48 -32.19
N GLU A 42 -61.18 26.46 -32.29
CA GLU A 42 -62.55 26.39 -31.73
C GLU A 42 -63.70 26.72 -32.72
N ALA A 43 -63.46 26.79 -34.03
CA ALA A 43 -64.50 27.06 -35.03
C ALA A 43 -64.97 25.80 -35.78
N PRO A 44 -66.20 25.29 -35.55
CA PRO A 44 -66.84 24.35 -36.46
C PRO A 44 -67.41 25.10 -37.68
N ASN A 45 -67.15 24.55 -38.87
CA ASN A 45 -67.45 25.11 -40.21
C ASN A 45 -66.54 26.26 -40.67
N LEU A 46 -65.73 25.98 -41.70
CA LEU A 46 -65.67 26.83 -42.89
C LEU A 46 -65.15 26.03 -44.10
N ILE A 47 -66.07 25.74 -45.02
CA ILE A 47 -65.78 25.29 -46.38
C ILE A 47 -65.54 26.54 -47.26
N SER A 48 -64.75 26.40 -48.33
CA SER A 48 -64.34 27.43 -49.31
C SER A 48 -63.24 28.38 -48.79
N VAL A 49 -62.10 28.60 -49.46
CA VAL A 49 -61.84 28.69 -50.91
C VAL A 49 -60.40 28.24 -51.23
N ALA A 50 -60.22 27.18 -52.04
CA ALA A 50 -59.14 26.96 -53.02
C ALA A 50 -59.26 25.54 -53.63
N GLY A 51 -58.90 25.40 -54.91
CA GLY A 51 -59.21 24.23 -55.74
C GLY A 51 -58.66 22.87 -55.32
N SER A 52 -59.55 21.86 -55.42
CA SER A 52 -59.27 20.51 -55.92
C SER A 52 -58.01 19.76 -55.46
N SER A 53 -58.12 19.01 -54.37
CA SER A 53 -57.95 17.54 -54.40
C SER A 53 -58.32 16.92 -53.04
N ALA A 54 -58.61 15.63 -52.98
CA ALA A 54 -58.87 14.92 -51.73
C ALA A 54 -57.62 14.71 -50.84
N THR A 55 -56.48 15.30 -51.23
CA THR A 55 -55.14 15.02 -50.70
C THR A 55 -54.75 15.91 -49.52
N ASP A 56 -55.28 17.15 -49.42
CA ASP A 56 -54.87 18.08 -48.35
C ASP A 56 -55.49 17.75 -46.98
N MET A 57 -56.73 17.26 -46.94
CA MET A 57 -57.43 16.99 -45.68
C MET A 57 -56.77 15.86 -44.89
N SER A 58 -56.25 14.83 -45.58
CA SER A 58 -55.46 13.77 -44.96
C SER A 58 -54.16 14.30 -44.36
N THR A 59 -53.46 15.19 -45.06
CA THR A 59 -52.19 15.77 -44.59
C THR A 59 -52.40 16.68 -43.38
N VAL A 60 -53.49 17.46 -43.32
CA VAL A 60 -53.84 18.26 -42.14
C VAL A 60 -54.19 17.38 -40.93
N LEU A 61 -54.95 16.30 -41.13
CA LEU A 61 -55.22 15.30 -40.08
C LEU A 61 -53.96 14.58 -39.62
N GLU A 62 -53.05 14.25 -40.54
CA GLU A 62 -51.78 13.60 -40.22
C GLU A 62 -50.85 14.54 -39.43
N ILE A 63 -50.74 15.82 -39.82
CA ILE A 63 -49.99 16.84 -39.07
C ILE A 63 -50.60 17.05 -37.68
N ARG A 64 -51.92 17.11 -37.56
CA ARG A 64 -52.62 17.26 -36.27
C ARG A 64 -52.35 16.06 -35.35
N ASN A 65 -52.42 14.84 -35.89
CA ASN A 65 -52.06 13.62 -35.16
C ASN A 65 -50.58 13.65 -34.75
N ARG A 66 -49.65 13.91 -35.68
CA ARG A 66 -48.20 14.00 -35.39
C ARG A 66 -47.89 15.04 -34.32
N LEU A 67 -48.56 16.20 -34.31
CA LEU A 67 -48.41 17.20 -33.24
C LEU A 67 -48.97 16.73 -31.90
N GLN A 68 -50.14 16.07 -31.86
CA GLN A 68 -50.66 15.49 -30.62
C GLN A 68 -49.74 14.42 -30.05
N ILE A 69 -49.19 13.55 -30.92
CA ILE A 69 -48.21 12.51 -30.57
C ILE A 69 -46.93 13.14 -30.02
N GLN A 70 -46.33 14.10 -30.73
CA GLN A 70 -45.14 14.82 -30.24
C GLN A 70 -45.41 15.55 -28.92
N THR A 71 -46.59 16.14 -28.73
CA THR A 71 -46.95 16.83 -27.48
C THR A 71 -47.07 15.85 -26.30
N HIS A 72 -47.68 14.68 -26.51
CA HIS A 72 -47.80 13.65 -25.47
C HIS A 72 -46.45 12.99 -25.17
N VAL A 73 -45.67 12.65 -26.19
CA VAL A 73 -44.30 12.14 -26.02
C VAL A 73 -43.41 13.17 -25.31
N ALA A 74 -43.58 14.48 -25.56
CA ALA A 74 -42.85 15.55 -24.87
C ALA A 74 -43.35 15.84 -23.44
N SER A 75 -44.59 15.48 -23.07
CA SER A 75 -45.05 15.56 -21.68
C SER A 75 -44.53 14.37 -20.87
N VAL A 76 -44.63 13.16 -21.44
CA VAL A 76 -44.05 11.93 -20.90
C VAL A 76 -42.53 12.08 -20.77
N SER A 77 -41.82 12.48 -21.81
CA SER A 77 -40.37 12.68 -21.79
C SER A 77 -39.95 13.70 -20.71
N ARG A 78 -40.73 14.76 -20.45
CA ARG A 78 -40.43 15.70 -19.34
C ARG A 78 -40.69 15.14 -17.96
N ALA A 79 -41.72 14.31 -17.77
CA ALA A 79 -41.94 13.59 -16.51
C ALA A 79 -40.82 12.56 -16.27
N LEU A 80 -40.40 11.85 -17.32
CA LEU A 80 -39.38 10.81 -17.31
C LEU A 80 -37.92 11.34 -17.35
N SER A 81 -37.70 12.62 -17.63
CA SER A 81 -36.37 13.26 -17.59
C SER A 81 -35.92 13.68 -16.19
N ARG A 82 -36.78 13.50 -15.17
CA ARG A 82 -36.41 13.75 -13.77
C ARG A 82 -35.75 12.51 -13.20
N LEU A 83 -34.65 12.69 -12.46
CA LEU A 83 -34.09 11.64 -11.62
C LEU A 83 -35.10 11.37 -10.49
N ALA A 84 -35.72 10.19 -10.53
CA ALA A 84 -36.76 9.77 -9.60
C ALA A 84 -36.58 8.28 -9.25
N PRO A 85 -37.05 7.83 -8.07
CA PRO A 85 -37.00 6.42 -7.70
C PRO A 85 -37.76 5.54 -8.70
N SER A 86 -37.33 4.29 -8.90
CA SER A 86 -37.92 3.38 -9.90
C SER A 86 -39.44 3.24 -9.73
N ALA A 87 -39.95 3.18 -8.49
CA ALA A 87 -41.38 3.09 -8.20
C ALA A 87 -42.22 4.28 -8.74
N GLU A 88 -41.67 5.50 -8.70
CA GLU A 88 -42.33 6.71 -9.23
C GLU A 88 -42.33 6.71 -10.76
N VAL A 89 -41.24 6.23 -11.36
CA VAL A 89 -41.14 6.01 -12.81
C VAL A 89 -42.17 4.97 -13.29
N MET A 90 -42.29 3.84 -12.59
CA MET A 90 -43.26 2.78 -12.95
C MET A 90 -44.71 3.28 -12.91
N LYS A 91 -45.07 4.07 -11.88
CA LYS A 91 -46.37 4.72 -11.81
C LYS A 91 -46.59 5.67 -12.98
N THR A 92 -45.61 6.54 -13.26
CA THR A 92 -45.67 7.52 -14.35
C THR A 92 -45.87 6.86 -15.72
N VAL A 93 -45.11 5.79 -16.00
CA VAL A 93 -45.24 5.00 -17.24
C VAL A 93 -46.60 4.33 -17.32
N GLY A 94 -47.09 3.74 -16.22
CA GLY A 94 -48.40 3.09 -16.17
C GLY A 94 -49.57 4.04 -16.42
N GLU A 95 -49.58 5.20 -15.77
CA GLU A 95 -50.62 6.23 -15.94
C GLU A 95 -50.58 6.85 -17.34
N ALA A 96 -49.39 7.07 -17.91
CA ALA A 96 -49.23 7.55 -19.28
C ALA A 96 -49.71 6.52 -20.32
N ALA A 97 -49.44 5.23 -20.13
CA ALA A 97 -49.89 4.17 -21.02
C ALA A 97 -51.43 4.06 -21.06
N LEU A 98 -52.08 4.12 -19.89
CA LEU A 98 -53.53 4.14 -19.75
C LEU A 98 -54.15 5.30 -20.54
N SER A 99 -53.59 6.51 -20.36
CA SER A 99 -54.06 7.73 -21.03
C SER A 99 -53.82 7.72 -22.54
N LEU A 100 -52.61 7.38 -22.99
CA LEU A 100 -52.24 7.38 -24.40
C LEU A 100 -53.03 6.31 -25.19
N GLY A 101 -53.29 5.16 -24.56
CA GLY A 101 -54.02 4.04 -25.16
C GLY A 101 -55.51 4.29 -25.27
N LYS A 102 -56.05 5.20 -24.45
CA LYS A 102 -57.49 5.25 -24.15
C LYS A 102 -57.97 3.86 -23.71
N ALA A 103 -57.18 3.25 -22.83
CA ALA A 103 -57.42 1.90 -22.31
C ALA A 103 -58.25 1.99 -21.03
N ASP A 104 -59.12 1.00 -20.81
CA ASP A 104 -59.90 0.90 -19.59
C ASP A 104 -59.04 0.50 -18.39
N ARG A 105 -57.96 -0.26 -18.65
CA ARG A 105 -57.04 -0.80 -17.63
C ARG A 105 -55.63 -0.88 -18.21
N ALA A 106 -54.63 -0.83 -17.34
CA ALA A 106 -53.23 -0.98 -17.74
C ALA A 106 -52.39 -1.67 -16.66
N ALA A 107 -51.31 -2.31 -17.06
CA ALA A 107 -50.31 -2.88 -16.17
C ALA A 107 -48.91 -2.76 -16.78
N VAL A 108 -47.89 -2.65 -15.92
CA VAL A 108 -46.50 -2.72 -16.34
C VAL A 108 -45.84 -3.91 -15.67
N TYR A 109 -45.14 -4.72 -16.46
CA TYR A 109 -44.42 -5.90 -16.00
C TYR A 109 -42.95 -5.76 -16.36
N LEU A 110 -42.06 -6.03 -15.41
CA LEU A 110 -40.61 -5.95 -15.60
C LEU A 110 -39.94 -7.30 -15.40
N ARG A 111 -38.96 -7.56 -16.27
CA ARG A 111 -37.99 -8.63 -16.10
C ARG A 111 -36.88 -8.19 -15.14
N GLN A 112 -36.56 -9.03 -14.17
CA GLN A 112 -35.48 -8.87 -13.22
C GLN A 112 -34.19 -9.53 -13.75
N PRO A 113 -33.00 -9.15 -13.24
CA PRO A 113 -31.72 -9.69 -13.73
C PRO A 113 -31.55 -11.21 -13.54
N ASP A 114 -32.24 -11.80 -12.56
CA ASP A 114 -32.30 -13.24 -12.30
C ASP A 114 -33.28 -13.99 -13.24
N GLY A 115 -33.96 -13.27 -14.14
CA GLY A 115 -34.96 -13.80 -15.04
C GLY A 115 -36.39 -13.81 -14.49
N ALA A 116 -36.61 -13.46 -13.22
CA ALA A 116 -37.96 -13.36 -12.65
C ALA A 116 -38.76 -12.22 -13.31
N VAL A 117 -40.09 -12.32 -13.26
CA VAL A 117 -41.00 -11.25 -13.73
C VAL A 117 -41.78 -10.70 -12.56
N THR A 118 -41.95 -9.37 -12.55
CA THR A 118 -42.62 -8.62 -11.47
C THR A 118 -43.63 -7.65 -12.06
N CYS A 119 -44.72 -7.37 -11.35
CA CYS A 119 -45.69 -6.33 -11.70
C CYS A 119 -45.60 -5.18 -10.66
N PRO A 120 -44.71 -4.19 -10.85
CA PRO A 120 -44.58 -3.07 -9.91
C PRO A 120 -45.73 -2.06 -9.99
N TRP A 121 -46.58 -2.10 -11.03
CA TRP A 121 -47.73 -1.23 -11.16
C TRP A 121 -48.85 -1.84 -12.03
N SER A 122 -50.10 -1.70 -11.59
CA SER A 122 -51.29 -1.94 -12.40
C SER A 122 -52.46 -1.06 -11.95
N ARG A 123 -53.45 -0.87 -12.83
CA ARG A 123 -54.68 -0.10 -12.54
C ARG A 123 -55.86 -0.69 -13.30
N GLY A 124 -56.97 -0.91 -12.59
CA GLY A 124 -58.23 -1.44 -13.13
C GLY A 124 -58.31 -2.97 -13.24
N LEU A 125 -57.24 -3.70 -12.91
CA LEU A 125 -57.22 -5.16 -12.84
C LEU A 125 -57.42 -5.64 -11.39
N SER A 126 -57.97 -6.84 -11.19
CA SER A 126 -58.02 -7.44 -9.85
C SER A 126 -56.66 -7.96 -9.38
N GLU A 127 -56.43 -7.94 -8.06
CA GLU A 127 -55.23 -8.55 -7.45
C GLU A 127 -55.14 -10.05 -7.76
N ALA A 128 -56.28 -10.75 -7.81
CA ALA A 128 -56.36 -12.16 -8.16
C ALA A 128 -55.83 -12.43 -9.58
N TYR A 129 -56.19 -11.58 -10.55
CA TYR A 129 -55.67 -11.64 -11.92
C TYR A 129 -54.16 -11.39 -11.96
N VAL A 130 -53.67 -10.31 -11.34
CA VAL A 130 -52.23 -9.99 -11.31
C VAL A 130 -51.43 -11.12 -10.65
N ALA A 131 -51.89 -11.66 -9.52
CA ALA A 131 -51.27 -12.80 -8.85
C ALA A 131 -51.34 -14.09 -9.68
N GLN A 132 -52.37 -14.27 -10.52
CA GLN A 132 -52.44 -15.39 -11.47
C GLN A 132 -51.42 -15.24 -12.60
N VAL A 133 -51.29 -14.04 -13.20
CA VAL A 133 -50.26 -13.74 -14.22
C VAL A 133 -48.84 -13.97 -13.67
N MET A 134 -48.56 -13.51 -12.44
CA MET A 134 -47.25 -13.74 -11.79
C MET A 134 -46.97 -15.22 -11.49
N ARG A 135 -47.99 -16.02 -11.12
CA ARG A 135 -47.85 -17.48 -10.94
C ARG A 135 -47.49 -18.19 -12.25
N TYR A 136 -48.13 -17.81 -13.37
CA TYR A 136 -47.79 -18.36 -14.68
C TYR A 136 -46.38 -17.97 -15.13
N ALA A 137 -46.00 -16.70 -14.99
CA ALA A 137 -44.65 -16.23 -15.34
C ALA A 137 -43.56 -16.97 -14.56
N LYS A 138 -43.77 -17.21 -13.25
CA LYS A 138 -42.85 -17.99 -12.42
C LYS A 138 -42.77 -19.46 -12.83
N ALA A 139 -43.91 -20.11 -13.14
CA ALA A 139 -43.91 -21.51 -13.55
C ALA A 139 -43.15 -21.76 -14.87
N ILE A 140 -43.12 -20.77 -15.77
CA ILE A 140 -42.34 -20.77 -17.01
C ILE A 140 -40.85 -20.57 -16.70
N ALA A 141 -40.49 -19.59 -15.87
CA ALA A 141 -39.10 -19.34 -15.47
C ALA A 141 -38.46 -20.53 -14.72
N ASP A 142 -39.24 -21.21 -13.87
CA ASP A 142 -38.82 -22.41 -13.13
C ASP A 142 -38.80 -23.69 -14.02
N GLY A 143 -39.07 -23.59 -15.32
CA GLY A 143 -39.04 -24.71 -16.27
C GLY A 143 -40.13 -25.79 -16.07
N ARG A 144 -41.16 -25.52 -15.25
CA ARG A 144 -42.19 -26.51 -14.87
C ARG A 144 -43.33 -26.65 -15.89
N ILE A 145 -43.31 -25.88 -16.97
CA ILE A 145 -44.22 -26.00 -18.12
C ILE A 145 -43.36 -26.36 -19.35
N MET A 146 -43.25 -27.65 -19.66
CA MET A 146 -42.48 -28.17 -20.79
C MET A 146 -43.36 -28.35 -22.03
N ASP A 147 -43.32 -27.40 -22.96
CA ASP A 147 -43.25 -27.60 -24.43
C ASP A 147 -43.19 -26.22 -25.12
N TRP A 148 -42.02 -25.84 -25.66
CA TRP A 148 -41.84 -24.56 -26.36
C TRP A 148 -42.24 -24.60 -27.85
N THR A 149 -42.72 -25.76 -28.34
CA THR A 149 -42.96 -26.03 -29.75
C THR A 149 -44.43 -26.31 -30.11
N LYS A 150 -45.32 -26.45 -29.13
CA LYS A 150 -46.76 -26.59 -29.38
C LYS A 150 -47.46 -25.24 -29.58
N PRO A 151 -48.27 -25.05 -30.65
CA PRO A 151 -48.85 -23.75 -30.97
C PRO A 151 -49.82 -23.17 -29.92
N ASP A 152 -50.49 -24.04 -29.15
CA ASP A 152 -51.78 -23.69 -28.52
C ASP A 152 -51.68 -22.97 -27.17
N PHE A 153 -50.48 -22.81 -26.60
CA PHE A 153 -50.28 -22.15 -25.30
C PHE A 153 -49.39 -20.89 -25.37
N LEU A 154 -48.68 -20.66 -26.49
CA LEU A 154 -47.55 -19.72 -26.57
C LEU A 154 -47.77 -18.51 -27.49
N GLU A 155 -49.00 -18.24 -27.92
CA GLU A 155 -49.31 -17.01 -28.65
C GLU A 155 -49.16 -15.74 -27.78
N ILE A 156 -49.13 -15.88 -26.44
CA ILE A 156 -48.96 -14.75 -25.50
C ILE A 156 -47.49 -14.39 -25.24
N SER A 157 -46.53 -15.29 -25.45
CA SER A 157 -45.12 -15.06 -25.04
C SER A 157 -44.03 -15.83 -25.82
N GLY A 158 -44.35 -16.50 -26.94
CA GLY A 158 -43.41 -17.34 -27.69
C GLY A 158 -42.84 -16.71 -28.98
N ARG A 159 -43.71 -16.27 -29.90
CA ARG A 159 -43.29 -15.57 -31.14
C ARG A 159 -43.01 -14.08 -30.89
N GLY A 160 -42.09 -13.84 -29.96
CA GLY A 160 -41.55 -12.54 -29.59
C GLY A 160 -40.06 -12.57 -29.25
N ILE A 161 -39.39 -13.73 -29.34
CA ILE A 161 -37.93 -13.87 -29.11
C ILE A 161 -37.13 -13.76 -30.44
N ASP A 162 -37.75 -13.13 -31.45
CA ASP A 162 -37.10 -12.34 -32.50
C ASP A 162 -37.70 -10.90 -32.53
N GLY A 163 -38.51 -10.53 -31.52
CA GLY A 163 -39.65 -9.63 -31.68
C GLY A 163 -39.50 -8.24 -31.05
N SER A 164 -39.33 -7.23 -31.90
CA SER A 164 -39.49 -5.80 -31.58
C SER A 164 -40.92 -5.27 -31.80
N ALA A 165 -41.87 -6.16 -32.10
CA ALA A 165 -43.25 -5.82 -32.48
C ALA A 165 -44.25 -5.98 -31.32
N PRO A 166 -45.31 -5.16 -31.26
CA PRO A 166 -46.39 -5.29 -30.28
C PRO A 166 -47.33 -6.45 -30.60
N LEU A 167 -47.98 -6.97 -29.56
CA LEU A 167 -48.92 -8.10 -29.66
C LEU A 167 -50.34 -7.59 -29.42
N LEU A 168 -51.18 -7.62 -30.46
CA LEU A 168 -52.44 -6.88 -30.54
C LEU A 168 -53.64 -7.82 -30.81
N TYR A 169 -54.42 -8.11 -29.77
CA TYR A 169 -55.63 -8.94 -29.85
C TYR A 169 -56.88 -8.07 -30.00
N SER A 170 -57.43 -8.05 -31.21
CA SER A 170 -58.56 -7.18 -31.57
C SER A 170 -59.90 -7.60 -30.99
N ASP A 171 -60.13 -8.91 -30.84
CA ASP A 171 -61.20 -9.47 -30.01
C ASP A 171 -60.73 -10.77 -29.35
N VAL A 172 -60.61 -10.75 -28.03
CA VAL A 172 -60.15 -11.89 -27.23
C VAL A 172 -61.22 -12.99 -27.15
N ALA A 173 -62.50 -12.64 -27.36
CA ALA A 173 -63.58 -13.62 -27.47
C ALA A 173 -63.61 -14.35 -28.83
N ALA A 174 -62.90 -13.83 -29.83
CA ALA A 174 -62.74 -14.48 -31.14
C ALA A 174 -61.53 -15.45 -31.19
N LEU A 175 -60.76 -15.57 -30.10
CA LEU A 175 -59.68 -16.55 -30.02
C LEU A 175 -60.20 -17.99 -29.85
N PRO A 176 -59.46 -19.00 -30.34
CA PRO A 176 -59.85 -20.40 -30.21
C PRO A 176 -60.09 -20.81 -28.74
N HIS A 177 -61.09 -21.66 -28.50
CA HIS A 177 -61.47 -22.09 -27.13
C HIS A 177 -60.36 -22.82 -26.33
N GLY A 178 -59.26 -23.22 -26.96
CA GLY A 178 -58.08 -23.78 -26.30
C GLY A 178 -57.09 -22.74 -25.75
N ALA A 179 -57.18 -21.47 -26.17
CA ALA A 179 -56.20 -20.45 -25.83
C ALA A 179 -56.22 -20.08 -24.32
N VAL A 180 -55.08 -19.62 -23.82
CA VAL A 180 -54.91 -19.25 -22.40
C VAL A 180 -55.59 -17.92 -22.06
N VAL A 181 -55.61 -16.96 -23.01
CA VAL A 181 -56.22 -15.64 -22.79
C VAL A 181 -57.71 -15.78 -22.40
N PRO A 182 -58.57 -16.49 -23.17
CA PRO A 182 -59.99 -16.68 -22.81
C PRO A 182 -60.27 -17.18 -21.39
N LYS A 183 -59.44 -18.09 -20.83
CA LYS A 183 -59.59 -18.56 -19.44
C LYS A 183 -59.20 -17.51 -18.40
N LEU A 184 -58.27 -16.62 -18.75
CA LEU A 184 -57.86 -15.49 -17.92
C LEU A 184 -58.81 -14.27 -18.06
N THR A 185 -59.52 -14.14 -19.19
CA THR A 185 -60.41 -12.99 -19.45
C THR A 185 -61.81 -13.13 -18.91
N GLN A 186 -62.33 -14.36 -18.71
CA GLN A 186 -63.70 -14.57 -18.21
C GLN A 186 -63.98 -13.90 -16.85
N VAL A 187 -62.95 -13.67 -16.03
CA VAL A 187 -63.06 -13.02 -14.71
C VAL A 187 -62.90 -11.49 -14.82
N GLU A 188 -62.03 -11.00 -15.69
CA GLU A 188 -61.79 -9.56 -15.85
C GLU A 188 -62.78 -8.87 -16.80
N GLY A 189 -63.26 -9.55 -17.83
CA GLY A 189 -64.29 -9.02 -18.75
C GLY A 189 -63.78 -8.07 -19.85
N TYR A 190 -62.47 -7.98 -20.10
CA TYR A 190 -61.95 -7.24 -21.25
C TYR A 190 -62.13 -8.02 -22.57
N ARG A 191 -62.30 -7.28 -23.67
CA ARG A 191 -62.53 -7.80 -25.02
C ARG A 191 -61.39 -7.53 -25.99
N ALA A 192 -60.51 -6.56 -25.75
CA ALA A 192 -59.28 -6.41 -26.54
C ALA A 192 -58.07 -6.19 -25.63
N LEU A 193 -56.89 -6.57 -26.11
CA LEU A 193 -55.62 -6.53 -25.37
C LEU A 193 -54.48 -6.08 -26.29
N ALA A 194 -53.68 -5.12 -25.84
CA ALA A 194 -52.45 -4.70 -26.49
C ALA A 194 -51.26 -4.83 -25.53
N ASN A 195 -50.28 -5.67 -25.89
CA ASN A 195 -49.02 -5.83 -25.17
C ASN A 195 -47.90 -5.15 -25.95
N TRP A 196 -47.27 -4.14 -25.33
CA TRP A 196 -46.20 -3.35 -25.92
C TRP A 196 -44.87 -3.69 -25.25
N PRO A 197 -43.85 -4.20 -25.97
CA PRO A 197 -42.57 -4.53 -25.37
C PRO A 197 -41.78 -3.27 -25.01
N LEU A 198 -41.17 -3.25 -23.83
CA LEU A 198 -40.21 -2.24 -23.40
C LEU A 198 -38.82 -2.71 -23.83
N THR A 199 -38.34 -2.23 -24.97
CA THR A 199 -37.04 -2.62 -25.54
C THR A 199 -36.00 -1.54 -25.43
N ARG A 200 -34.74 -1.95 -25.22
CA ARG A 200 -33.57 -1.07 -25.28
C ARG A 200 -32.36 -1.85 -25.79
N GLU A 201 -31.65 -1.29 -26.77
CA GLU A 201 -30.41 -1.86 -27.33
C GLU A 201 -30.53 -3.34 -27.81
N GLY A 202 -31.77 -3.79 -28.10
CA GLY A 202 -32.10 -5.17 -28.50
C GLY A 202 -32.62 -6.07 -27.37
N GLU A 203 -32.50 -5.66 -26.10
CA GLU A 203 -33.02 -6.41 -24.95
C GLU A 203 -34.44 -5.98 -24.55
N ILE A 204 -35.23 -6.94 -24.07
CA ILE A 204 -36.57 -6.70 -23.53
C ILE A 204 -36.46 -6.53 -22.00
N LEU A 205 -36.66 -5.29 -21.52
CA LEU A 205 -36.67 -4.94 -20.09
C LEU A 205 -38.00 -5.32 -19.41
N GLY A 206 -39.07 -5.43 -20.18
CA GLY A 206 -40.41 -5.69 -19.69
C GLY A 206 -41.47 -5.48 -20.77
N LEU A 207 -42.73 -5.31 -20.35
CA LEU A 207 -43.84 -4.99 -21.24
C LEU A 207 -44.91 -4.12 -20.53
N VAL A 208 -45.62 -3.33 -21.32
CA VAL A 208 -46.78 -2.54 -20.92
C VAL A 208 -48.03 -3.15 -21.55
N SER A 209 -48.97 -3.59 -20.73
CA SER A 209 -50.26 -4.14 -21.18
C SER A 209 -51.36 -3.10 -21.06
N CYS A 210 -52.17 -2.96 -22.10
CA CYS A 210 -53.37 -2.12 -22.15
C CYS A 210 -54.58 -2.98 -22.49
N TYR A 211 -55.64 -2.87 -21.71
CA TYR A 211 -56.84 -3.71 -21.80
C TYR A 211 -58.08 -2.86 -22.09
N TYR A 212 -58.99 -3.38 -22.90
CA TYR A 212 -60.17 -2.65 -23.37
C TYR A 212 -61.44 -3.48 -23.22
N ASN A 213 -62.53 -2.88 -22.73
CA ASN A 213 -63.81 -3.56 -22.48
C ASN A 213 -64.58 -3.91 -23.78
N ALA A 214 -64.20 -3.36 -24.93
CA ALA A 214 -64.78 -3.63 -26.25
C ALA A 214 -63.73 -4.09 -27.28
N PRO A 215 -64.12 -4.83 -28.33
CA PRO A 215 -63.23 -5.14 -29.45
C PRO A 215 -62.62 -3.88 -30.09
N ARG A 216 -61.36 -3.94 -30.51
CA ARG A 216 -60.60 -2.78 -31.01
C ARG A 216 -59.70 -3.15 -32.18
N LYS A 217 -59.52 -2.22 -33.12
CA LYS A 217 -58.42 -2.26 -34.10
C LYS A 217 -57.53 -1.04 -33.88
N TRP A 218 -56.22 -1.20 -34.04
CA TRP A 218 -55.24 -0.12 -33.87
C TRP A 218 -54.72 0.33 -35.23
N ALA A 219 -54.81 1.63 -35.50
CA ALA A 219 -54.27 2.21 -36.73
C ALA A 219 -52.73 2.18 -36.71
N GLU A 220 -52.08 2.12 -37.87
CA GLU A 220 -50.61 2.05 -37.96
C GLU A 220 -49.92 3.20 -37.20
N ILE A 221 -50.40 4.44 -37.39
CA ILE A 221 -49.91 5.64 -36.68
C ILE A 221 -50.12 5.58 -35.15
N GLU A 222 -51.13 4.86 -34.66
CA GLU A 222 -51.37 4.62 -33.23
C GLU A 222 -50.31 3.64 -32.68
N GLN A 223 -49.94 2.63 -33.48
CA GLN A 223 -48.89 1.68 -33.13
C GLN A 223 -47.50 2.32 -33.13
N GLU A 224 -47.18 3.18 -34.10
CA GLU A 224 -45.93 3.96 -34.13
C GLU A 224 -45.80 4.85 -32.89
N SER A 225 -46.88 5.54 -32.53
CA SER A 225 -46.95 6.41 -31.34
C SER A 225 -46.65 5.64 -30.05
N PHE A 226 -47.23 4.46 -29.92
CA PHE A 226 -47.01 3.60 -28.75
C PHE A 226 -45.59 3.01 -28.71
N ARG A 227 -45.02 2.62 -29.85
CA ARG A 227 -43.62 2.17 -29.91
C ARG A 227 -42.66 3.29 -29.46
N ALA A 228 -42.88 4.52 -29.92
CA ALA A 228 -42.09 5.68 -29.50
C ALA A 228 -42.21 5.96 -27.99
N PHE A 229 -43.43 5.83 -27.43
CA PHE A 229 -43.65 5.90 -25.99
C PHE A 229 -42.91 4.79 -25.23
N CYS A 230 -42.98 3.54 -25.69
CA CYS A 230 -42.33 2.40 -25.02
C CYS A 230 -40.80 2.48 -25.02
N LEU A 231 -40.18 3.04 -26.07
CA LEU A 231 -38.74 3.33 -26.09
C LEU A 231 -38.36 4.36 -25.01
N ALA A 232 -39.09 5.49 -24.94
CA ALA A 232 -38.85 6.52 -23.92
C ALA A 232 -39.12 6.01 -22.48
N ALA A 233 -40.11 5.14 -22.31
CA ALA A 233 -40.40 4.47 -21.05
C ALA A 233 -39.29 3.50 -20.63
N ALA A 234 -38.73 2.72 -21.57
CA ALA A 234 -37.64 1.78 -21.31
C ALA A 234 -36.38 2.50 -20.78
N ASP A 235 -36.00 3.62 -21.40
CA ASP A 235 -34.88 4.45 -20.94
C ASP A 235 -35.10 5.02 -19.55
N ALA A 236 -36.31 5.48 -19.24
CA ALA A 236 -36.65 6.04 -17.94
C ALA A 236 -36.62 4.99 -16.83
N ILE A 237 -37.12 3.78 -17.09
CA ILE A 237 -37.14 2.66 -16.14
C ILE A 237 -35.71 2.21 -15.81
N ASP A 238 -34.82 2.15 -16.80
CA ASP A 238 -33.40 1.89 -16.58
C ASP A 238 -32.71 3.02 -15.79
N ASN A 239 -33.02 4.29 -16.09
CA ASN A 239 -32.53 5.42 -15.30
C ASN A 239 -33.02 5.39 -13.84
N GLY A 240 -34.27 5.00 -13.59
CA GLY A 240 -34.82 4.81 -12.23
C GLY A 240 -34.12 3.68 -11.47
N ARG A 241 -33.84 2.55 -12.13
CA ARG A 241 -33.03 1.45 -11.56
C ARG A 241 -31.62 1.93 -11.19
N ARG A 242 -30.95 2.67 -12.09
CA ARG A 242 -29.62 3.25 -11.84
C ARG A 242 -29.63 4.27 -10.70
N TYR A 243 -30.70 5.04 -10.55
CA TYR A 243 -30.89 5.99 -9.45
C TYR A 243 -30.99 5.25 -8.11
N ASP A 244 -31.83 4.21 -8.02
CA ASP A 244 -31.97 3.39 -6.80
C ASP A 244 -30.65 2.70 -6.43
N GLU A 245 -29.89 2.19 -7.41
CA GLU A 245 -28.54 1.67 -7.20
C GLU A 245 -27.56 2.73 -6.69
N GLN A 246 -27.59 3.95 -7.22
CA GLN A 246 -26.73 5.04 -6.78
C GLN A 246 -27.07 5.50 -5.36
N ALA A 247 -28.37 5.59 -5.03
CA ALA A 247 -28.85 5.91 -3.69
C ALA A 247 -28.40 4.86 -2.66
N GLN A 248 -28.51 3.56 -2.99
CA GLN A 248 -28.01 2.49 -2.12
C GLN A 248 -26.49 2.58 -1.92
N ARG A 249 -25.72 2.79 -3.00
CA ARG A 249 -24.25 2.96 -2.90
C ARG A 249 -23.86 4.17 -2.05
N ALA A 250 -24.63 5.25 -2.08
CA ALA A 250 -24.40 6.42 -1.23
C ALA A 250 -24.64 6.09 0.26
N ALA A 251 -25.72 5.39 0.59
CA ALA A 251 -26.01 4.94 1.95
C ALA A 251 -24.93 3.99 2.49
N ASP A 252 -24.47 3.04 1.67
CA ASP A 252 -23.37 2.12 2.02
C ASP A 252 -22.07 2.90 2.34
N LEU A 253 -21.75 3.93 1.55
CA LEU A 253 -20.58 4.79 1.76
C LEU A 253 -20.65 5.62 3.06
N GLU A 254 -21.83 6.11 3.46
CA GLU A 254 -22.01 6.81 4.75
C GLU A 254 -21.75 5.88 5.93
N VAL A 255 -22.26 4.64 5.86
CA VAL A 255 -22.02 3.58 6.86
C VAL A 255 -20.52 3.28 6.97
N PHE A 256 -19.84 3.07 5.85
CA PHE A 256 -18.40 2.84 5.81
C PHE A 256 -17.59 4.02 6.38
N PHE A 257 -17.98 5.26 6.07
CA PHE A 257 -17.33 6.46 6.61
C PHE A 257 -17.50 6.57 8.13
N GLY A 258 -18.71 6.32 8.65
CA GLY A 258 -19.03 6.34 10.07
C GLY A 258 -18.31 5.24 10.87
N LEU A 259 -18.15 4.05 10.30
CA LEU A 259 -17.31 2.98 10.87
C LEU A 259 -15.83 3.39 10.88
N SER A 260 -15.31 3.85 9.73
CA SER A 260 -13.91 4.31 9.56
C SER A 260 -13.54 5.40 10.58
N LYS A 261 -14.47 6.32 10.90
CA LYS A 261 -14.26 7.36 11.91
C LYS A 261 -14.09 6.80 13.32
N ARG A 262 -14.87 5.80 13.73
CA ARG A 262 -14.75 5.15 15.07
C ARG A 262 -13.49 4.30 15.16
N LEU A 263 -13.17 3.53 14.12
CA LEU A 263 -11.96 2.71 14.04
C LEU A 263 -10.64 3.53 13.97
N ARG A 264 -10.69 4.84 13.69
CA ARG A 264 -9.53 5.73 13.79
C ARG A 264 -9.09 6.05 15.22
N VAL A 265 -10.00 5.98 16.20
CA VAL A 265 -9.72 6.36 17.59
C VAL A 265 -9.09 5.21 18.38
N ALA A 266 -9.38 3.96 18.01
CA ALA A 266 -8.84 2.78 18.67
C ALA A 266 -7.32 2.62 18.44
N GLN A 267 -6.56 2.59 19.55
CA GLN A 267 -5.09 2.51 19.54
C GLN A 267 -4.56 1.06 19.52
N ASN A 268 -5.31 0.10 20.07
CA ASN A 268 -4.95 -1.32 20.11
C ASN A 268 -5.98 -2.19 19.36
N PRO A 269 -5.62 -3.44 18.98
CA PRO A 269 -6.57 -4.36 18.35
C PRO A 269 -7.77 -4.71 19.23
N GLU A 270 -7.62 -4.83 20.56
CA GLU A 270 -8.72 -5.20 21.45
C GLU A 270 -9.87 -4.18 21.45
N ALA A 271 -9.58 -2.88 21.30
CA ALA A 271 -10.59 -1.82 21.17
C ALA A 271 -11.28 -1.80 19.78
N ILE A 272 -10.66 -2.38 18.75
CA ILE A 272 -11.21 -2.45 17.40
C ILE A 272 -12.30 -3.53 17.28
N TYR A 273 -12.08 -4.70 17.88
CA TYR A 273 -12.97 -5.84 17.75
C TYR A 273 -14.44 -5.58 18.15
N PRO A 274 -14.77 -4.98 19.33
CA PRO A 274 -16.16 -4.72 19.71
C PRO A 274 -16.85 -3.73 18.77
N ILE A 275 -16.13 -2.71 18.28
CA ILE A 275 -16.66 -1.72 17.34
C ILE A 275 -17.01 -2.40 16.02
N LEU A 276 -16.14 -3.27 15.52
CA LEU A 276 -16.33 -3.97 14.25
C LEU A 276 -17.52 -4.94 14.30
N VAL A 277 -17.56 -5.82 15.32
CA VAL A 277 -18.59 -6.85 15.43
C VAL A 277 -19.94 -6.24 15.81
N GLY A 278 -19.98 -5.30 16.77
CA GLY A 278 -21.22 -4.62 17.16
C GLY A 278 -21.86 -3.86 16.00
N GLN A 279 -21.09 -3.05 15.27
CA GLN A 279 -21.62 -2.31 14.12
C GLN A 279 -22.15 -3.24 13.02
N ALA A 280 -21.48 -4.39 12.78
CA ALA A 280 -21.93 -5.38 11.81
C ALA A 280 -23.27 -6.03 12.24
N MET A 281 -23.41 -6.37 13.53
CA MET A 281 -24.63 -6.94 14.10
C MET A 281 -25.82 -5.95 14.02
N ASP A 282 -25.60 -4.70 14.42
CA ASP A 282 -26.64 -3.65 14.44
C ASP A 282 -27.20 -3.37 13.03
N LEU A 283 -26.32 -3.21 12.04
CA LEU A 283 -26.70 -2.91 10.65
C LEU A 283 -27.48 -4.05 10.00
N LEU A 284 -27.03 -5.29 10.24
CA LEU A 284 -27.54 -6.46 9.55
C LEU A 284 -28.59 -7.23 10.36
N ARG A 285 -28.99 -6.70 11.53
CA ARG A 285 -29.96 -7.32 12.45
C ARG A 285 -29.61 -8.79 12.67
N ALA A 286 -28.44 -9.01 13.27
CA ALA A 286 -27.92 -10.32 13.62
C ALA A 286 -27.70 -10.36 15.14
N GLU A 287 -28.26 -11.38 15.80
CA GLU A 287 -28.20 -11.52 17.26
C GLU A 287 -26.82 -12.01 17.73
N LYS A 288 -26.00 -12.57 16.83
CA LYS A 288 -24.71 -13.21 17.14
C LYS A 288 -23.61 -12.75 16.18
N GLY A 289 -22.43 -12.49 16.73
CA GLY A 289 -21.26 -12.04 15.97
C GLY A 289 -19.95 -12.60 16.51
N MET A 290 -19.02 -12.92 15.62
CA MET A 290 -17.73 -13.53 15.93
C MET A 290 -16.62 -12.94 15.05
N LEU A 291 -15.44 -12.76 15.63
CA LEU A 291 -14.23 -12.35 14.94
C LEU A 291 -13.09 -13.33 15.23
N PHE A 292 -12.59 -13.98 14.19
CA PHE A 292 -11.47 -14.91 14.25
C PHE A 292 -10.27 -14.33 13.52
N LEU A 293 -9.07 -14.43 14.09
CA LEU A 293 -7.83 -14.09 13.40
C LEU A 293 -7.03 -15.36 13.08
N LEU A 294 -6.32 -15.34 11.96
CA LEU A 294 -5.40 -16.41 11.58
C LEU A 294 -4.10 -16.30 12.40
N GLU A 295 -3.66 -17.42 12.97
CA GLU A 295 -2.37 -17.46 13.67
C GLU A 295 -1.19 -17.61 12.70
N PRO A 296 -0.01 -17.02 13.02
CA PRO A 296 1.17 -17.13 12.17
C PRO A 296 1.53 -18.59 11.84
N LYS A 297 1.99 -18.83 10.61
CA LYS A 297 2.33 -20.16 10.07
C LYS A 297 1.13 -21.12 9.85
N GLY A 298 -0.12 -20.64 9.96
CA GLY A 298 -1.30 -21.45 9.68
C GLY A 298 -1.65 -22.45 10.79
N ALA A 299 -1.25 -22.16 12.03
CA ALA A 299 -1.50 -23.04 13.19
C ALA A 299 -3.00 -23.19 13.55
N GLY A 300 -3.84 -22.25 13.12
CA GLY A 300 -5.28 -22.28 13.33
C GLY A 300 -5.93 -20.89 13.21
N PHE A 301 -7.23 -20.86 13.47
CA PHE A 301 -7.96 -19.64 13.82
C PHE A 301 -8.02 -19.48 15.33
N LYS A 302 -7.87 -18.24 15.80
CA LYS A 302 -8.08 -17.84 17.19
C LYS A 302 -9.30 -16.94 17.32
N CYS A 303 -10.23 -17.29 18.19
CA CYS A 303 -11.36 -16.41 18.55
C CYS A 303 -10.84 -15.22 19.36
N VAL A 304 -10.91 -14.00 18.80
CA VAL A 304 -10.44 -12.78 19.51
C VAL A 304 -11.58 -12.00 20.14
N TYR A 305 -12.78 -12.08 19.56
CA TYR A 305 -13.99 -11.41 20.05
C TYR A 305 -15.26 -12.12 19.60
N MET A 306 -16.30 -12.04 20.43
CA MET A 306 -17.61 -12.62 20.21
C MET A 306 -18.68 -11.83 20.95
N ALA A 307 -19.90 -11.82 20.43
CA ALA A 307 -21.08 -11.19 21.02
C ALA A 307 -22.35 -12.03 20.73
N GLY A 308 -23.32 -11.98 21.64
CA GLY A 308 -24.53 -12.82 21.58
C GLY A 308 -24.31 -14.30 21.93
N LEU A 309 -23.16 -14.65 22.51
CA LEU A 309 -22.69 -16.03 22.71
C LEU A 309 -22.00 -16.19 24.09
N PRO A 310 -22.00 -17.39 24.71
CA PRO A 310 -21.39 -17.61 26.03
C PRO A 310 -19.88 -17.34 26.06
N PRO A 311 -19.30 -16.82 27.18
CA PRO A 311 -17.91 -16.34 27.20
C PRO A 311 -16.81 -17.42 27.07
N GLU A 312 -17.18 -18.68 27.27
CA GLU A 312 -16.28 -19.84 27.47
C GLU A 312 -15.38 -20.18 26.26
N ALA A 313 -15.62 -19.55 25.11
CA ALA A 313 -14.95 -19.81 23.83
C ALA A 313 -13.80 -18.82 23.49
N ARG A 314 -13.52 -17.81 24.33
CA ARG A 314 -12.57 -16.75 23.98
C ARG A 314 -11.11 -17.21 24.13
N GLY A 315 -10.35 -17.15 23.03
CA GLY A 315 -8.92 -17.45 23.01
C GLY A 315 -8.53 -18.87 22.62
N GLU A 316 -9.50 -19.79 22.52
CA GLU A 316 -9.32 -21.13 21.95
C GLU A 316 -8.88 -21.05 20.48
N ALA A 317 -8.01 -21.98 20.07
CA ALA A 317 -7.54 -22.11 18.70
C ALA A 317 -8.11 -23.39 18.05
N PHE A 318 -8.48 -23.32 16.78
CA PHE A 318 -8.96 -24.50 16.04
C PHE A 318 -8.35 -24.59 14.62
N PRO A 319 -8.25 -25.79 14.01
CA PRO A 319 -7.64 -25.97 12.71
C PRO A 319 -8.37 -25.20 11.60
N THR A 320 -7.61 -24.66 10.64
CA THR A 320 -8.18 -24.02 9.45
C THR A 320 -8.91 -25.06 8.58
N SER A 321 -8.28 -26.20 8.31
CA SER A 321 -8.79 -27.24 7.41
C SER A 321 -10.13 -27.83 7.86
N GLY A 322 -11.10 -27.91 6.94
CA GLY A 322 -12.35 -28.64 7.14
C GLY A 322 -13.49 -27.87 7.81
N SER A 323 -13.29 -26.60 8.16
CA SER A 323 -14.33 -25.72 8.74
C SER A 323 -14.88 -24.72 7.71
N ALA A 324 -16.09 -24.21 7.95
CA ALA A 324 -16.68 -23.13 7.15
C ALA A 324 -15.81 -21.85 7.14
N PHE A 325 -15.19 -21.51 8.28
CA PHE A 325 -14.22 -20.41 8.40
C PHE A 325 -12.96 -20.66 7.57
N GLY A 326 -12.47 -21.91 7.56
CA GLY A 326 -11.36 -22.36 6.71
C GLY A 326 -11.61 -22.11 5.25
N ARG A 327 -12.76 -22.56 4.74
CA ARG A 327 -13.17 -22.35 3.34
C ARG A 327 -13.13 -20.86 2.96
N VAL A 328 -13.60 -19.97 3.83
CA VAL A 328 -13.58 -18.52 3.58
C VAL A 328 -12.15 -17.97 3.54
N ALA A 329 -11.26 -18.41 4.43
CA ALA A 329 -9.86 -17.98 4.41
C ALA A 329 -9.02 -18.58 3.27
N GLU A 330 -9.34 -19.80 2.82
CA GLU A 330 -8.66 -20.47 1.70
C GLU A 330 -9.10 -19.92 0.34
N THR A 331 -10.40 -19.69 0.16
CA THR A 331 -10.98 -19.22 -1.13
C THR A 331 -11.01 -17.69 -1.24
N GLY A 332 -11.04 -16.98 -0.11
CA GLY A 332 -11.29 -15.53 -0.07
C GLY A 332 -12.71 -15.13 -0.47
N ALA A 333 -13.63 -16.08 -0.66
CA ALA A 333 -15.03 -15.83 -0.99
C ALA A 333 -15.93 -15.86 0.26
N PRO A 334 -17.00 -15.06 0.31
CA PRO A 334 -17.96 -15.12 1.42
C PRO A 334 -18.74 -16.45 1.39
N TYR A 335 -19.16 -16.91 2.57
CA TYR A 335 -19.91 -18.15 2.74
C TYR A 335 -21.23 -17.91 3.49
N ARG A 336 -22.34 -18.37 2.90
CA ARG A 336 -23.69 -18.35 3.48
C ARG A 336 -24.15 -19.77 3.78
N THR A 337 -24.81 -19.95 4.91
CA THR A 337 -25.51 -21.19 5.29
C THR A 337 -26.80 -20.84 6.02
N ASP A 338 -27.84 -21.67 5.86
CA ASP A 338 -29.13 -21.49 6.55
C ASP A 338 -29.14 -22.11 7.97
N ASN A 339 -28.10 -22.87 8.33
CA ASN A 339 -27.95 -23.50 9.64
C ASN A 339 -26.46 -23.73 9.98
N LEU A 340 -25.78 -22.68 10.47
CA LEU A 340 -24.37 -22.79 10.86
C LEU A 340 -24.15 -23.80 11.99
N GLY A 341 -25.11 -23.96 12.89
CA GLY A 341 -25.06 -24.96 13.97
C GLY A 341 -25.10 -26.43 13.50
N GLY A 342 -25.20 -26.69 12.19
CA GLY A 342 -25.07 -28.02 11.58
C GLY A 342 -23.77 -28.24 10.78
N GLU A 343 -22.93 -27.21 10.61
CA GLU A 343 -21.62 -27.34 9.95
C GLU A 343 -20.58 -28.03 10.85
N PRO A 344 -19.49 -28.61 10.29
CA PRO A 344 -18.37 -29.11 11.08
C PRO A 344 -17.68 -27.97 11.85
N LEU A 345 -17.93 -27.94 13.16
CA LEU A 345 -17.40 -26.96 14.12
C LEU A 345 -16.64 -27.69 15.26
N PRO A 346 -15.67 -27.04 15.91
CA PRO A 346 -14.97 -27.58 17.08
C PRO A 346 -15.91 -28.09 18.18
N VAL A 347 -15.48 -29.10 18.95
CA VAL A 347 -16.34 -29.74 19.97
C VAL A 347 -16.78 -28.77 21.07
N TRP A 348 -15.97 -27.76 21.41
CA TRP A 348 -16.35 -26.69 22.35
C TRP A 348 -17.36 -25.69 21.78
N LEU A 349 -17.64 -25.69 20.46
CA LEU A 349 -18.73 -24.93 19.84
C LEU A 349 -20.12 -25.59 20.03
N ASN A 350 -20.29 -26.56 20.94
CA ASN A 350 -21.58 -27.26 21.14
C ASN A 350 -22.76 -26.30 21.52
N ALA A 351 -22.45 -25.13 22.10
CA ALA A 351 -23.42 -24.06 22.38
C ALA A 351 -24.03 -23.38 21.12
N TYR A 352 -23.48 -23.64 19.93
CA TYR A 352 -23.77 -22.91 18.69
C TYR A 352 -24.86 -23.58 17.83
N ARG A 353 -25.46 -24.68 18.29
CA ARG A 353 -26.67 -25.30 17.67
C ARG A 353 -27.86 -24.35 17.54
N SER A 354 -27.85 -23.26 18.32
CA SER A 354 -28.82 -22.16 18.31
C SER A 354 -28.62 -21.17 17.15
N ILE A 355 -27.56 -21.27 16.35
CA ILE A 355 -27.35 -20.43 15.17
C ILE A 355 -28.03 -21.06 13.95
N GLY A 356 -29.01 -20.35 13.41
CA GLY A 356 -29.67 -20.68 12.15
C GLY A 356 -28.90 -20.07 10.97
N PRO A 357 -29.51 -19.17 10.18
CA PRO A 357 -28.84 -18.53 9.06
C PRO A 357 -27.61 -17.73 9.49
N ALA A 358 -26.52 -17.84 8.73
CA ALA A 358 -25.26 -17.16 8.98
C ALA A 358 -24.55 -16.71 7.70
N ALA A 359 -23.72 -15.68 7.84
CA ALA A 359 -22.82 -15.19 6.81
C ALA A 359 -21.40 -15.05 7.41
N ILE A 360 -20.41 -15.61 6.70
CA ILE A 360 -18.98 -15.56 7.06
C ILE A 360 -18.25 -14.87 5.91
N VAL A 361 -17.49 -13.82 6.21
CA VAL A 361 -16.72 -13.06 5.23
C VAL A 361 -15.22 -13.03 5.60
N PRO A 362 -14.32 -12.92 4.62
CA PRO A 362 -12.89 -12.81 4.90
C PRO A 362 -12.57 -11.45 5.54
N LEU A 363 -11.72 -11.45 6.56
CA LEU A 363 -11.16 -10.21 7.13
C LEU A 363 -9.85 -9.91 6.40
N ARG A 364 -9.87 -8.96 5.45
CA ARG A 364 -8.71 -8.67 4.58
C ARG A 364 -7.91 -7.44 5.05
N SER A 365 -6.63 -7.42 4.72
CA SER A 365 -5.77 -6.24 4.77
C SER A 365 -4.97 -6.17 3.47
N GLU A 366 -5.28 -5.20 2.62
CA GLU A 366 -4.73 -5.05 1.26
C GLU A 366 -4.98 -6.28 0.37
N THR A 367 -4.09 -7.29 0.44
CA THR A 367 -4.20 -8.56 -0.30
C THR A 367 -4.06 -9.80 0.59
N GLU A 368 -3.88 -9.63 1.90
CA GLU A 368 -3.71 -10.73 2.86
C GLU A 368 -5.01 -10.95 3.64
N ILE A 369 -5.53 -12.18 3.67
CA ILE A 369 -6.60 -12.56 4.60
C ILE A 369 -5.97 -12.77 5.96
N ILE A 370 -6.38 -11.98 6.95
CA ILE A 370 -5.84 -12.01 8.32
C ILE A 370 -6.81 -12.69 9.31
N GLY A 371 -8.00 -13.09 8.86
CA GLY A 371 -9.05 -13.66 9.69
C GLY A 371 -10.39 -13.83 8.97
N THR A 372 -11.45 -14.02 9.75
CA THR A 372 -12.85 -14.01 9.28
C THR A 372 -13.74 -13.23 10.24
N LEU A 373 -14.74 -12.54 9.69
CA LEU A 373 -15.84 -11.93 10.42
C LEU A 373 -17.10 -12.73 10.12
N ALA A 374 -17.85 -13.13 11.14
CA ALA A 374 -19.05 -13.93 10.97
C ALA A 374 -20.22 -13.38 11.79
N LEU A 375 -21.40 -13.36 11.16
CA LEU A 375 -22.67 -13.04 11.79
C LEU A 375 -23.62 -14.23 11.68
N GLY A 376 -24.46 -14.41 12.70
CA GLY A 376 -25.48 -15.45 12.73
C GLY A 376 -26.78 -14.92 13.33
N ARG A 377 -27.90 -15.48 12.88
CA ARG A 377 -29.22 -15.25 13.44
C ARG A 377 -29.66 -16.39 14.34
N ASP A 378 -30.57 -16.11 15.26
CA ASP A 378 -31.21 -17.16 16.06
C ASP A 378 -32.00 -18.15 15.20
N ARG A 379 -31.93 -19.43 15.57
CA ARG A 379 -32.59 -20.52 14.85
C ARG A 379 -34.08 -20.57 15.19
N GLY A 380 -34.94 -20.30 14.19
CA GLY A 380 -36.39 -20.44 14.33
C GLY A 380 -37.14 -20.27 13.01
N PRO A 381 -38.46 -20.52 12.96
CA PRO A 381 -39.25 -20.43 11.73
C PRO A 381 -39.38 -19.02 11.16
N ALA A 382 -39.07 -17.98 11.95
CA ALA A 382 -39.01 -16.58 11.51
C ALA A 382 -37.61 -16.14 11.00
N ALA A 383 -36.60 -17.01 11.06
CA ALA A 383 -35.22 -16.66 10.75
C ALA A 383 -34.99 -16.59 9.23
N ARG A 384 -34.92 -15.37 8.67
CA ARG A 384 -34.65 -15.15 7.25
C ARG A 384 -33.16 -15.34 6.90
N PRO A 385 -32.82 -15.87 5.72
CA PRO A 385 -31.44 -15.89 5.20
C PRO A 385 -30.82 -14.49 5.06
N PHE A 386 -29.50 -14.44 4.98
CA PHE A 386 -28.76 -13.24 4.58
C PHE A 386 -28.84 -13.05 3.06
N ALA A 387 -29.39 -11.91 2.63
CA ALA A 387 -29.49 -11.53 1.23
C ALA A 387 -28.15 -11.01 0.70
N ASP A 388 -27.94 -11.07 -0.62
CA ASP A 388 -26.66 -10.70 -1.23
C ASP A 388 -26.22 -9.23 -0.97
N PRO A 389 -27.13 -8.23 -0.85
CA PRO A 389 -26.74 -6.88 -0.39
C PRO A 389 -26.19 -6.87 1.04
N GLU A 390 -26.73 -7.69 1.95
CA GLU A 390 -26.25 -7.79 3.33
C GLU A 390 -24.85 -8.39 3.39
N ILE A 391 -24.57 -9.39 2.54
CA ILE A 391 -23.24 -10.00 2.41
C ILE A 391 -22.22 -8.96 1.89
N ARG A 392 -22.56 -8.20 0.85
CA ARG A 392 -21.67 -7.14 0.33
C ARG A 392 -21.37 -6.05 1.36
N LEU A 393 -22.38 -5.65 2.15
CA LEU A 393 -22.18 -4.69 3.24
C LEU A 393 -21.27 -5.27 4.34
N LEU A 394 -21.44 -6.56 4.67
CA LEU A 394 -20.59 -7.27 5.64
C LEU A 394 -19.13 -7.40 5.16
N GLU A 395 -18.90 -7.68 3.88
CA GLU A 395 -17.56 -7.69 3.28
C GLU A 395 -16.88 -6.31 3.37
N GLY A 396 -17.58 -5.23 3.02
CA GLY A 396 -17.04 -3.87 3.13
C GLY A 396 -16.71 -3.47 4.58
N ILE A 397 -17.53 -3.89 5.54
CA ILE A 397 -17.25 -3.74 6.98
C ILE A 397 -15.98 -4.50 7.37
N ALA A 398 -15.84 -5.76 6.91
CA ALA A 398 -14.67 -6.60 7.18
C ALA A 398 -13.38 -6.06 6.56
N ASP A 399 -13.40 -5.52 5.34
CA ASP A 399 -12.21 -4.96 4.68
C ASP A 399 -11.69 -3.69 5.41
N ILE A 400 -12.61 -2.82 5.87
CA ILE A 400 -12.26 -1.65 6.70
C ILE A 400 -11.74 -2.10 8.08
N GLY A 401 -12.40 -3.09 8.68
CA GLY A 401 -12.03 -3.69 9.96
C GLY A 401 -10.65 -4.33 9.94
N GLY A 402 -10.36 -5.15 8.93
CA GLY A 402 -9.10 -5.87 8.80
C GLY A 402 -7.92 -4.94 8.57
N THR A 403 -8.11 -3.89 7.77
CA THR A 403 -7.14 -2.79 7.61
C THR A 403 -6.85 -2.10 8.95
N ALA A 404 -7.88 -1.82 9.76
CA ALA A 404 -7.71 -1.22 11.08
C ALA A 404 -6.99 -2.15 12.07
N VAL A 405 -7.35 -3.44 12.13
CA VAL A 405 -6.70 -4.46 12.97
C VAL A 405 -5.21 -4.60 12.60
N ARG A 406 -4.88 -4.67 11.30
CA ARG A 406 -3.49 -4.74 10.83
C ARG A 406 -2.70 -3.49 11.20
N ARG A 407 -3.28 -2.28 11.03
CA ARG A 407 -2.66 -1.02 11.43
C ARG A 407 -2.31 -1.00 12.92
N ALA A 408 -3.24 -1.38 13.79
CA ALA A 408 -3.01 -1.41 15.24
C ALA A 408 -1.92 -2.44 15.62
N LYS A 409 -1.94 -3.63 15.00
CA LYS A 409 -0.91 -4.66 15.22
C LYS A 409 0.49 -4.25 14.71
N LEU A 410 0.56 -3.51 13.60
CA LEU A 410 1.81 -2.93 13.11
C LEU A 410 2.34 -1.83 14.04
N PHE A 411 1.46 -0.98 14.59
CA PHE A 411 1.84 0.04 15.57
C PHE A 411 2.40 -0.60 16.85
N GLN A 412 1.74 -1.63 17.38
CA GLN A 412 2.20 -2.38 18.55
C GLN A 412 3.55 -3.08 18.29
N ASN A 413 3.76 -3.65 17.10
CA ASN A 413 5.06 -4.20 16.68
C ASN A 413 6.15 -3.14 16.58
N LEU A 414 5.81 -1.91 16.17
CA LEU A 414 6.74 -0.78 16.11
C LEU A 414 7.14 -0.32 17.52
N GLU A 415 6.20 -0.21 18.46
CA GLU A 415 6.53 0.10 19.87
C GLU A 415 7.42 -0.98 20.51
N ASN A 416 7.13 -2.27 20.25
CA ASN A 416 8.01 -3.38 20.64
C ASN A 416 9.40 -3.27 20.01
N SER A 417 9.50 -2.80 18.76
CA SER A 417 10.79 -2.59 18.07
C SER A 417 11.58 -1.43 18.66
N TYR A 418 10.92 -0.32 19.03
CA TYR A 418 11.54 0.79 19.77
C TYR A 418 12.07 0.33 21.13
N LEU A 419 11.30 -0.48 21.87
CA LEU A 419 11.75 -1.10 23.13
C LEU A 419 13.03 -1.92 22.95
N GLN A 420 13.11 -2.77 21.90
CA GLN A 420 14.32 -3.54 21.61
C GLN A 420 15.51 -2.65 21.20
N MET A 421 15.28 -1.54 20.49
CA MET A 421 16.34 -0.59 20.15
C MET A 421 16.90 0.12 21.39
N VAL A 422 16.02 0.56 22.31
CA VAL A 422 16.42 1.16 23.60
C VAL A 422 17.21 0.15 24.44
N LEU A 423 16.75 -1.11 24.52
CA LEU A 423 17.48 -2.19 25.18
C LEU A 423 18.84 -2.48 24.52
N SER A 424 18.95 -2.38 23.18
CA SER A 424 20.21 -2.54 22.47
C SER A 424 21.21 -1.42 22.76
N LEU A 425 20.74 -0.17 22.88
CA LEU A 425 21.55 0.97 23.29
C LEU A 425 22.02 0.82 24.74
N ALA A 426 21.13 0.44 25.66
CA ALA A 426 21.47 0.14 27.05
C ALA A 426 22.53 -0.96 27.15
N ARG A 427 22.38 -2.06 26.41
CA ARG A 427 23.39 -3.16 26.34
C ARG A 427 24.74 -2.71 25.76
N THR A 428 24.74 -1.77 24.82
CA THR A 428 25.98 -1.25 24.22
C THR A 428 26.71 -0.33 25.19
N MET A 429 25.97 0.45 25.98
CA MET A 429 26.48 1.24 27.09
C MET A 429 27.06 0.34 28.21
N ASP A 430 26.27 -0.64 28.67
CA ASP A 430 26.64 -1.67 29.66
C ASP A 430 27.91 -2.45 29.27
N ALA A 431 28.25 -2.50 27.97
CA ALA A 431 29.43 -3.18 27.42
C ALA A 431 30.65 -2.25 27.22
N ARG A 432 30.49 -0.93 27.24
CA ARG A 432 31.61 0.04 27.18
C ARG A 432 32.24 0.25 28.56
N ASP A 433 31.41 0.28 29.60
CA ASP A 433 31.82 0.22 31.00
C ASP A 433 32.12 -1.25 31.38
N HIS A 434 33.28 -1.48 32.02
CA HIS A 434 33.83 -2.84 32.19
C HIS A 434 33.12 -3.69 33.26
N TYR A 435 32.11 -3.14 33.96
CA TYR A 435 31.52 -3.73 35.15
C TYR A 435 30.02 -4.03 35.05
N THR A 436 29.37 -3.65 33.96
CA THR A 436 27.91 -3.39 33.93
C THR A 436 27.08 -4.35 33.08
N SER A 437 27.60 -5.48 32.57
CA SER A 437 26.82 -6.38 31.69
C SER A 437 25.47 -6.83 32.32
N GLY A 438 24.36 -6.29 31.79
CA GLY A 438 23.01 -6.55 32.28
C GLY A 438 22.66 -5.87 33.61
N HIS A 439 23.44 -4.86 34.04
CA HIS A 439 23.20 -4.04 35.24
C HIS A 439 21.96 -3.18 35.05
N SER A 440 21.90 -2.44 33.94
CA SER A 440 20.81 -1.51 33.63
C SER A 440 19.46 -2.24 33.49
N GLU A 441 19.46 -3.48 32.95
CA GLU A 441 18.26 -4.32 32.91
C GLU A 441 17.77 -4.77 34.30
N ARG A 442 18.68 -5.09 35.24
CA ARG A 442 18.29 -5.46 36.62
C ARG A 442 17.70 -4.27 37.37
N ILE A 443 18.33 -3.10 37.27
CA ILE A 443 17.83 -1.86 37.88
C ILE A 443 16.46 -1.50 37.31
N ALA A 444 16.26 -1.63 35.99
CA ALA A 444 14.97 -1.32 35.36
C ALA A 444 13.82 -2.20 35.85
N VAL A 445 14.07 -3.50 36.12
CA VAL A 445 13.06 -4.38 36.74
C VAL A 445 12.76 -3.93 38.17
N TRP A 446 13.78 -3.68 38.99
CA TRP A 446 13.56 -3.26 40.38
C TRP A 446 12.91 -1.87 40.51
N ALA A 447 13.24 -0.95 39.60
CA ALA A 447 12.64 0.38 39.52
C ALA A 447 11.15 0.31 39.16
N GLU A 448 10.77 -0.57 38.22
CA GLU A 448 9.37 -0.85 37.89
C GLU A 448 8.61 -1.45 39.09
N GLU A 449 9.18 -2.46 39.76
CA GLU A 449 8.56 -3.07 40.95
C GLU A 449 8.29 -2.02 42.05
N VAL A 450 9.22 -1.08 42.27
CA VAL A 450 9.06 0.03 43.22
C VAL A 450 8.02 1.06 42.75
N ALA A 451 8.06 1.48 41.49
CA ALA A 451 7.11 2.44 40.94
C ALA A 451 5.66 1.95 41.05
N ARG A 452 5.43 0.66 40.77
CA ARG A 452 4.13 -0.01 40.96
C ARG A 452 3.74 -0.07 42.45
N ALA A 453 4.68 -0.38 43.35
CA ALA A 453 4.44 -0.39 44.79
C ALA A 453 4.18 1.00 45.41
N LEU A 454 4.51 2.08 44.69
CA LEU A 454 4.21 3.47 45.02
C LEU A 454 2.94 4.00 44.33
N GLY A 455 2.25 3.18 43.54
CA GLY A 455 0.97 3.54 42.90
C GLY A 455 1.09 4.40 41.63
N CYS A 456 2.23 4.37 40.93
CA CYS A 456 2.38 5.04 39.64
C CYS A 456 1.49 4.41 38.55
N ASP A 457 1.00 5.22 37.60
CA ASP A 457 0.33 4.71 36.40
C ASP A 457 1.30 4.05 35.40
N GLU A 458 0.78 3.32 34.41
CA GLU A 458 1.62 2.59 33.44
C GLU A 458 2.51 3.50 32.59
N ALA A 459 2.11 4.76 32.35
CA ALA A 459 2.94 5.70 31.58
C ALA A 459 4.16 6.13 32.40
N ALA A 460 3.94 6.51 33.67
CA ALA A 460 5.00 6.84 34.61
C ALA A 460 5.91 5.63 34.90
N VAL A 461 5.35 4.42 35.09
CA VAL A 461 6.13 3.18 35.24
C VAL A 461 7.01 2.95 34.02
N GLN A 462 6.48 3.15 32.80
CA GLN A 462 7.24 2.95 31.57
C GLN A 462 8.37 3.99 31.39
N GLU A 463 8.14 5.26 31.76
CA GLU A 463 9.19 6.29 31.78
C GLU A 463 10.28 5.98 32.81
N ILE A 464 9.91 5.54 34.02
CA ILE A 464 10.87 5.16 35.08
C ILE A 464 11.71 3.96 34.63
N ARG A 465 11.09 2.96 34.00
CA ARG A 465 11.79 1.80 33.42
C ARG A 465 12.77 2.21 32.33
N TRP A 466 12.42 3.16 31.46
CA TRP A 466 13.33 3.70 30.44
C TRP A 466 14.45 4.55 31.06
N GLY A 467 14.14 5.35 32.09
CA GLY A 467 15.14 6.09 32.86
C GLY A 467 16.18 5.17 33.47
N ALA A 468 15.75 4.07 34.10
CA ALA A 468 16.64 3.06 34.64
C ALA A 468 17.52 2.35 33.59
N LEU A 469 16.98 2.06 32.39
CA LEU A 469 17.76 1.48 31.29
C LEU A 469 18.82 2.44 30.72
N LEU A 470 18.63 3.75 30.87
CA LEU A 470 19.41 4.79 30.19
C LEU A 470 20.14 5.75 31.14
N HIS A 471 20.09 5.55 32.46
CA HIS A 471 20.64 6.48 33.46
C HIS A 471 22.11 6.83 33.26
N ASP A 472 22.90 5.85 32.84
CA ASP A 472 24.34 5.99 32.60
C ASP A 472 24.70 6.43 31.16
N ILE A 473 23.72 6.71 30.27
CA ILE A 473 23.98 6.93 28.82
C ILE A 473 24.99 8.05 28.56
N GLY A 474 25.00 9.09 29.39
CA GLY A 474 25.95 10.20 29.27
C GLY A 474 27.39 9.87 29.65
N LYS A 475 27.68 8.70 30.26
CA LYS A 475 29.05 8.18 30.40
C LYS A 475 29.73 8.01 29.04
N ILE A 476 28.97 7.94 27.94
CA ILE A 476 29.50 7.94 26.57
C ILE A 476 30.37 9.19 26.30
N GLY A 477 30.06 10.34 26.89
CA GLY A 477 30.84 11.58 26.76
C GLY A 477 32.05 11.68 27.69
N VAL A 478 32.22 10.75 28.65
CA VAL A 478 33.37 10.73 29.55
C VAL A 478 34.58 10.09 28.84
N PRO A 479 35.79 10.68 28.88
CA PRO A 479 36.99 10.08 28.29
C PRO A 479 37.32 8.70 28.86
N ASP A 480 37.70 7.75 28.00
CA ASP A 480 38.04 6.38 28.38
C ASP A 480 39.18 6.30 29.42
N GLU A 481 40.09 7.28 29.44
CA GLU A 481 41.20 7.39 30.41
C GLU A 481 40.71 7.65 31.84
N ILE A 482 39.62 8.39 31.99
CA ILE A 482 38.94 8.65 33.27
C ILE A 482 38.02 7.47 33.61
N LEU A 483 37.19 7.04 32.65
CA LEU A 483 36.18 6.00 32.85
C LEU A 483 36.79 4.62 33.19
N ARG A 484 38.01 4.31 32.72
CA ARG A 484 38.70 3.02 32.94
C ARG A 484 39.90 3.10 33.87
N LYS A 485 40.05 4.20 34.63
CA LYS A 485 41.22 4.39 35.52
C LYS A 485 41.24 3.33 36.64
N PRO A 486 42.37 2.62 36.87
CA PRO A 486 42.49 1.60 37.91
C PRO A 486 42.88 2.16 39.30
N SER A 487 43.00 3.48 39.43
CA SER A 487 43.25 4.20 40.69
C SER A 487 42.13 5.20 40.95
N GLN A 488 42.07 5.75 42.16
CA GLN A 488 41.07 6.77 42.50
C GLN A 488 41.16 7.97 41.56
N LEU A 489 39.99 8.54 41.21
CA LEU A 489 39.90 9.75 40.41
C LEU A 489 40.40 10.95 41.22
N THR A 490 41.14 11.86 40.59
CA THR A 490 41.45 13.18 41.16
C THR A 490 40.20 14.06 41.16
N GLU A 491 40.22 15.22 41.84
CA GLU A 491 39.04 16.11 41.82
C GLU A 491 38.82 16.75 40.44
N GLU A 492 39.86 16.98 39.64
CA GLU A 492 39.71 17.42 38.25
C GLU A 492 38.99 16.35 37.39
N GLU A 493 39.35 15.08 37.59
CA GLU A 493 38.70 13.94 36.92
C GLU A 493 37.25 13.73 37.40
N TRP A 494 36.96 14.00 38.68
CA TRP A 494 35.61 13.99 39.23
C TRP A 494 34.72 15.10 38.65
N VAL A 495 35.27 16.28 38.34
CA VAL A 495 34.52 17.34 37.65
C VAL A 495 34.03 16.85 36.29
N VAL A 496 34.87 16.16 35.52
CA VAL A 496 34.47 15.56 34.22
C VAL A 496 33.46 14.43 34.43
N MET A 497 33.69 13.53 35.39
CA MET A 497 32.77 12.43 35.69
C MET A 497 31.36 12.92 36.07
N ARG A 498 31.24 14.04 36.81
CA ARG A 498 29.95 14.63 37.22
C ARG A 498 29.14 15.24 36.06
N GLN A 499 29.68 15.34 34.84
CA GLN A 499 28.94 15.83 33.67
C GLN A 499 28.02 14.77 33.02
N HIS A 500 28.19 13.48 33.34
CA HIS A 500 27.43 12.42 32.67
C HIS A 500 25.88 12.54 32.77
N PRO A 501 25.26 13.08 33.84
CA PRO A 501 23.79 13.24 33.86
C PRO A 501 23.31 14.32 32.88
N VAL A 502 24.10 15.39 32.70
CA VAL A 502 23.81 16.49 31.76
C VAL A 502 23.98 16.01 30.31
N ILE A 503 25.09 15.33 30.01
CA ILE A 503 25.32 14.72 28.69
C ILE A 503 24.23 13.67 28.39
N GLY A 504 23.78 12.94 29.41
CA GLY A 504 22.69 11.97 29.28
C GLY A 504 21.35 12.62 28.94
N GLU A 505 21.04 13.78 29.54
CA GLU A 505 19.90 14.60 29.15
C GLU A 505 20.03 15.09 27.70
N GLU A 506 21.17 15.68 27.31
CA GLU A 506 21.38 16.23 25.95
C GLU A 506 21.17 15.17 24.86
N ILE A 507 21.65 13.94 25.07
CA ILE A 507 21.45 12.81 24.17
C ILE A 507 19.96 12.47 24.01
N LEU A 508 19.22 12.46 25.13
CA LEU A 508 17.82 12.01 25.18
C LEU A 508 16.81 13.13 24.82
N ALA A 509 17.14 14.39 25.07
CA ALA A 509 16.31 15.56 24.77
C ALA A 509 16.11 15.80 23.27
N SER A 510 16.89 15.12 22.42
CA SER A 510 16.76 15.12 20.95
C SER A 510 15.40 14.61 20.42
N THR A 511 14.60 13.94 21.25
CA THR A 511 13.31 13.35 20.88
C THR A 511 12.21 13.69 21.89
N ASP A 512 11.07 14.23 21.43
CA ASP A 512 9.98 14.67 22.32
C ASP A 512 9.45 13.57 23.25
N ARG A 513 9.35 12.32 22.78
CA ARG A 513 8.90 11.16 23.57
C ARG A 513 9.88 10.75 24.68
N MET A 514 11.08 11.33 24.74
CA MET A 514 12.10 11.03 25.75
C MET A 514 12.29 12.14 26.78
N ARG A 515 11.53 13.26 26.75
CA ARG A 515 11.71 14.37 27.71
C ARG A 515 11.54 13.96 29.18
N GLY A 516 10.54 13.14 29.51
CA GLY A 516 10.34 12.63 30.87
C GLY A 516 11.49 11.75 31.34
N VAL A 517 11.96 10.86 30.46
CA VAL A 517 13.14 10.01 30.66
C VAL A 517 14.42 10.84 30.84
N ALA A 518 14.66 11.84 29.99
CA ALA A 518 15.81 12.74 30.06
C ALA A 518 15.86 13.48 31.40
N ARG A 519 14.70 13.93 31.90
CA ARG A 519 14.59 14.53 33.24
C ARG A 519 14.88 13.54 34.37
N ILE A 520 14.54 12.27 34.23
CA ILE A 520 14.94 11.23 35.20
C ILE A 520 16.46 11.00 35.16
N VAL A 521 17.04 10.89 33.96
CA VAL A 521 18.47 10.68 33.74
C VAL A 521 19.31 11.86 34.25
N ARG A 522 18.87 13.11 34.05
CA ARG A 522 19.58 14.30 34.57
C ARG A 522 19.77 14.28 36.09
N HIS A 523 18.74 13.87 36.83
CA HIS A 523 18.69 14.06 38.29
C HIS A 523 18.96 12.76 39.09
N HIS A 524 19.34 11.65 38.45
CA HIS A 524 19.50 10.36 39.14
C HIS A 524 20.67 10.32 40.15
N GLN A 525 21.58 11.30 40.10
CA GLN A 525 22.68 11.49 41.04
C GLN A 525 22.38 12.56 42.13
N GLU A 526 21.15 13.09 42.15
CA GLU A 526 20.71 13.98 43.22
C GLU A 526 20.54 13.22 44.55
N LYS A 527 20.70 13.95 45.66
CA LYS A 527 20.57 13.39 47.02
C LYS A 527 19.46 14.10 47.76
N TRP A 528 18.68 13.36 48.53
CA TRP A 528 17.50 13.89 49.23
C TRP A 528 17.76 15.17 50.07
N ASN A 529 18.97 15.33 50.62
CA ASN A 529 19.39 16.50 51.39
C ASN A 529 19.95 17.69 50.57
N GLY A 530 20.00 17.62 49.24
CA GLY A 530 20.58 18.66 48.36
C GLY A 530 22.10 18.62 48.19
N THR A 531 22.78 17.56 48.65
CA THR A 531 24.25 17.37 48.46
C THR A 531 24.62 16.56 47.21
N GLY A 532 23.70 16.50 46.24
CA GLY A 532 23.84 15.80 44.97
C GLY A 532 24.38 16.69 43.84
N TYR A 533 24.21 16.22 42.61
CA TYR A 533 24.53 16.94 41.37
C TYR A 533 23.61 16.42 40.24
N PRO A 534 23.37 17.19 39.16
CA PRO A 534 24.00 18.46 38.79
C PRO A 534 23.43 19.72 39.46
N ASP A 535 22.15 19.74 39.84
CA ASP A 535 21.39 20.96 40.16
C ASP A 535 21.15 21.16 41.67
N LYS A 536 21.47 20.16 42.50
CA LYS A 536 21.38 20.19 43.98
C LYS A 536 19.95 20.26 44.53
N LEU A 537 18.99 19.68 43.80
CA LEU A 537 17.58 19.62 44.17
C LEU A 537 17.39 18.89 45.52
N ARG A 538 16.38 19.30 46.31
CA ARG A 538 16.13 18.75 47.65
C ARG A 538 14.73 18.12 47.77
N GLY A 539 14.66 16.99 48.45
CA GLY A 539 13.39 16.33 48.75
C GLY A 539 12.55 16.01 47.51
N GLN A 540 11.31 16.49 47.50
CA GLN A 540 10.33 16.23 46.43
C GLN A 540 10.60 16.99 45.12
N GLU A 541 11.53 17.96 45.10
CA GLU A 541 11.98 18.64 43.86
C GLU A 541 12.63 17.65 42.89
N ILE A 542 13.27 16.60 43.44
CA ILE A 542 13.87 15.51 42.68
C ILE A 542 12.73 14.68 42.03
N PRO A 543 12.73 14.45 40.70
CA PRO A 543 11.73 13.63 40.03
C PRO A 543 11.61 12.23 40.67
N LEU A 544 10.38 11.71 40.81
CA LEU A 544 10.14 10.43 41.49
C LEU A 544 10.97 9.28 40.89
N GLY A 545 11.08 9.22 39.57
CA GLY A 545 11.94 8.24 38.89
C GLY A 545 13.42 8.33 39.33
N ALA A 546 13.98 9.55 39.42
CA ALA A 546 15.35 9.75 39.89
C ALA A 546 15.53 9.31 41.36
N ARG A 547 14.54 9.57 42.23
CA ARG A 547 14.53 9.10 43.62
C ARG A 547 14.50 7.58 43.73
N ILE A 548 13.72 6.91 42.86
CA ILE A 548 13.71 5.44 42.73
C ILE A 548 15.07 4.94 42.27
N LEU A 549 15.60 5.46 41.16
CA LEU A 549 16.89 5.09 40.57
C LEU A 549 18.02 5.15 41.60
N ALA A 550 18.12 6.24 42.38
CA ALA A 550 19.15 6.42 43.39
C ALA A 550 19.19 5.28 44.42
N VAL A 551 18.02 4.72 44.80
CA VAL A 551 17.91 3.59 45.74
C VAL A 551 18.29 2.27 45.08
N VAL A 552 17.80 1.96 43.88
CA VAL A 552 18.08 0.68 43.20
C VAL A 552 19.51 0.58 42.67
N ASP A 553 20.10 1.65 42.14
CA ASP A 553 21.51 1.64 41.73
C ASP A 553 22.43 1.53 42.95
N SER A 554 22.16 2.28 44.03
CA SER A 554 22.92 2.16 45.28
C SER A 554 22.82 0.75 45.88
N TYR A 555 21.65 0.11 45.80
CA TYR A 555 21.51 -1.29 46.20
C TYR A 555 22.40 -2.22 45.35
N SER A 556 22.33 -2.10 44.02
CA SER A 556 23.14 -2.90 43.09
C SER A 556 24.63 -2.70 43.35
N ALA A 557 25.07 -1.45 43.55
CA ALA A 557 26.44 -1.07 43.89
C ALA A 557 26.96 -1.67 45.21
N ILE A 558 26.08 -2.06 46.12
CA ILE A 558 26.41 -2.72 47.38
C ILE A 558 26.43 -4.25 47.25
N THR A 559 25.58 -4.83 46.41
CA THR A 559 25.43 -6.30 46.26
C THR A 559 26.19 -6.92 45.10
N ASP A 560 26.75 -6.12 44.18
CA ASP A 560 27.58 -6.58 43.07
C ASP A 560 29.09 -6.50 43.42
N ASP A 561 29.88 -7.43 42.87
CA ASP A 561 31.31 -7.53 43.13
C ASP A 561 32.09 -6.48 42.31
N ARG A 562 32.91 -5.64 42.97
CA ARG A 562 33.74 -4.61 42.33
C ARG A 562 35.24 -4.88 42.56
N PRO A 563 36.16 -4.45 41.67
CA PRO A 563 37.59 -4.79 41.76
C PRO A 563 38.27 -4.47 43.09
N TYR A 564 37.78 -3.45 43.80
CA TYR A 564 38.32 -2.96 45.07
C TYR A 564 37.35 -3.15 46.26
N LYS A 565 36.23 -3.87 46.08
CA LYS A 565 35.21 -4.09 47.12
C LYS A 565 34.38 -5.35 46.84
N LYS A 566 34.43 -6.32 47.77
CA LYS A 566 33.54 -7.51 47.73
C LYS A 566 32.08 -7.09 47.96
N ALA A 567 31.15 -7.81 47.30
CA ALA A 567 29.73 -7.67 47.54
C ALA A 567 29.35 -7.86 49.02
N ARG A 568 28.40 -7.05 49.53
CA ARG A 568 27.80 -7.23 50.86
C ARG A 568 26.48 -8.00 50.76
N SER A 569 26.01 -8.54 51.89
CA SER A 569 24.73 -9.27 51.94
C SER A 569 23.54 -8.35 51.65
N HIS A 570 22.42 -8.95 51.21
CA HIS A 570 21.14 -8.25 51.04
C HIS A 570 20.73 -7.48 52.32
N GLU A 571 20.87 -8.12 53.49
CA GLU A 571 20.56 -7.52 54.79
C GLU A 571 21.44 -6.29 55.07
N ALA A 572 22.74 -6.38 54.79
CA ALA A 572 23.67 -5.25 54.94
C ALA A 572 23.38 -4.12 53.94
N ALA A 573 22.90 -4.44 52.74
CA ALA A 573 22.46 -3.44 51.76
C ALA A 573 21.19 -2.73 52.22
N ILE A 574 20.17 -3.45 52.69
CA ILE A 574 18.94 -2.87 53.24
C ILE A 574 19.23 -2.04 54.50
N ALA A 575 20.12 -2.49 55.38
CA ALA A 575 20.55 -1.73 56.55
C ALA A 575 21.23 -0.41 56.17
N GLU A 576 22.12 -0.42 55.16
CA GLU A 576 22.78 0.79 54.67
C GLU A 576 21.81 1.77 54.01
N LEU A 577 20.85 1.29 53.21
CA LEU A 577 19.79 2.12 52.62
C LEU A 577 18.96 2.82 53.71
N ARG A 578 18.61 2.11 54.80
CA ARG A 578 17.88 2.69 55.93
C ARG A 578 18.72 3.70 56.71
N ARG A 579 20.02 3.44 56.90
CA ARG A 579 20.97 4.37 57.54
C ARG A 579 21.10 5.70 56.76
N CYS A 580 20.94 5.64 55.44
CA CYS A 580 21.04 6.79 54.55
C CYS A 580 19.69 7.41 54.13
N ALA A 581 18.56 6.88 54.63
CA ALA A 581 17.24 7.44 54.38
C ALA A 581 17.09 8.82 55.04
N GLY A 582 16.44 9.76 54.35
CA GLY A 582 16.32 11.16 54.78
C GLY A 582 17.59 12.01 54.61
N ALA A 583 18.71 11.40 54.21
CA ALA A 583 19.96 12.09 53.89
C ALA A 583 20.32 11.94 52.40
N GLN A 584 20.60 10.71 51.97
CA GLN A 584 20.89 10.39 50.57
C GLN A 584 19.61 9.98 49.83
N PHE A 585 18.79 9.15 50.45
CA PHE A 585 17.62 8.53 49.84
C PHE A 585 16.30 9.06 50.39
N ASP A 586 15.27 9.04 49.54
CA ASP A 586 13.88 9.27 49.94
C ASP A 586 13.41 8.15 50.91
N PRO A 587 12.95 8.47 52.13
CA PRO A 587 12.44 7.48 53.08
C PRO A 587 11.30 6.60 52.53
N GLU A 588 10.36 7.17 51.77
CA GLU A 588 9.19 6.44 51.26
C GLU A 588 9.60 5.41 50.20
N VAL A 589 10.55 5.78 49.34
CA VAL A 589 11.14 4.90 48.32
C VAL A 589 11.93 3.76 48.97
N VAL A 590 12.69 4.02 50.04
CA VAL A 590 13.43 2.98 50.78
C VAL A 590 12.46 1.98 51.43
N ASP A 591 11.34 2.44 52.00
CA ASP A 591 10.30 1.57 52.56
C ASP A 591 9.53 0.79 51.48
N ALA A 592 9.24 1.39 50.32
CA ALA A 592 8.67 0.68 49.17
C ALA A 592 9.62 -0.41 48.64
N PHE A 593 10.90 -0.09 48.44
CA PHE A 593 11.91 -1.04 48.00
C PHE A 593 12.10 -2.20 48.99
N ARG A 594 12.08 -1.94 50.32
CA ARG A 594 12.11 -3.02 51.32
C ARG A 594 10.91 -3.95 51.22
N ARG A 595 9.70 -3.43 50.97
CA ARG A 595 8.48 -4.25 50.79
C ARG A 595 8.58 -5.13 49.54
N VAL A 596 9.09 -4.59 48.44
CA VAL A 596 9.32 -5.32 47.17
C VAL A 596 10.37 -6.44 47.32
N ARG A 597 11.47 -6.17 48.03
CA ARG A 597 12.66 -7.05 48.06
C ARG A 597 12.73 -7.97 49.28
N GLY A 598 11.60 -8.32 49.88
CA GLY A 598 11.52 -9.28 50.99
C GLY A 598 12.09 -10.68 50.66
N PRO A 599 12.41 -11.50 51.67
CA PRO A 599 13.19 -12.73 51.49
C PRO A 599 12.49 -13.78 50.60
N ARG A 600 13.13 -14.15 49.48
CA ARG A 600 12.75 -15.29 48.63
C ARG A 600 13.96 -16.21 48.34
N ARG A 601 13.68 -17.50 48.20
CA ARG A 601 14.69 -18.59 48.12
C ARG A 601 15.57 -18.51 46.85
N ARG A 602 16.84 -18.88 46.98
CA ARG A 602 17.86 -18.95 45.90
C ARG A 602 17.73 -20.21 45.03
N GLN A 603 17.95 -20.06 43.72
CA GLN A 603 18.64 -21.03 42.84
C GLN A 603 19.59 -20.26 41.90
N GLY A 604 20.76 -20.82 41.54
CA GLY A 604 21.83 -20.17 40.76
C GLY A 604 21.90 -20.64 39.29
N PRO A 605 23.08 -20.63 38.61
CA PRO A 605 24.40 -20.11 38.97
C PRO A 605 24.98 -19.05 37.97
N ARG A 606 26.14 -18.44 38.28
CA ARG A 606 26.84 -17.43 37.45
C ARG A 606 27.79 -18.05 36.41
N CYS A 607 27.98 -17.39 35.25
CA CYS A 607 28.97 -17.74 34.22
C CYS A 607 30.37 -17.12 34.48
N PRO A 608 31.47 -17.70 33.94
CA PRO A 608 32.81 -17.11 33.97
C PRO A 608 33.21 -16.37 32.68
N ALA A 609 34.04 -15.33 32.82
CA ALA A 609 34.81 -14.66 31.76
C ALA A 609 36.23 -15.29 31.65
N ALA A 610 37.19 -14.95 30.77
CA ALA A 610 37.35 -13.91 29.74
C ALA A 610 38.41 -14.39 28.72
N ASN A 611 38.75 -13.58 27.68
CA ASN A 611 40.16 -13.23 27.32
C ASN A 611 40.25 -12.37 26.05
N ALA A 612 41.22 -11.45 26.03
CA ALA A 612 41.52 -10.54 24.91
C ALA A 612 43.02 -10.64 24.51
N PRO A 613 43.40 -10.46 23.22
CA PRO A 613 44.80 -10.48 22.78
C PRO A 613 45.44 -9.08 22.71
N GLY A 614 46.75 -9.03 22.94
CA GLY A 614 47.52 -7.78 23.13
C GLY A 614 48.06 -7.08 21.88
N LYS A 615 48.71 -5.93 22.10
CA LYS A 615 49.31 -5.04 21.08
C LYS A 615 50.57 -5.66 20.44
N GLY A 616 50.69 -5.58 19.11
CA GLY A 616 51.93 -5.89 18.38
C GLY A 616 52.25 -4.83 17.32
N ARG A 617 53.45 -4.24 17.38
CA ARG A 617 54.00 -3.35 16.34
C ARG A 617 54.56 -4.19 15.17
N GLY A 618 54.51 -3.67 13.94
CA GLY A 618 55.18 -4.28 12.80
C GLY A 618 54.69 -3.76 11.45
N GLY A 619 55.37 -2.75 10.89
CA GLY A 619 55.12 -2.27 9.53
C GLY A 619 55.83 -3.14 8.50
N GLY A 620 55.07 -3.94 7.74
CA GLY A 620 55.56 -4.72 6.60
C GLY A 620 54.83 -4.33 5.31
N LYS A 621 55.53 -4.31 4.17
CA LYS A 621 54.94 -4.02 2.85
C LYS A 621 53.75 -4.95 2.59
N VAL A 622 52.58 -4.39 2.30
CA VAL A 622 51.35 -5.15 2.04
C VAL A 622 51.43 -5.80 0.66
N GLU A 623 51.71 -7.10 0.63
CA GLU A 623 51.63 -7.91 -0.59
C GLU A 623 50.19 -7.99 -1.13
N GLN A 624 50.04 -8.05 -2.45
CA GLN A 624 48.73 -8.00 -3.11
C GLN A 624 48.05 -9.39 -3.16
N PRO A 625 46.91 -9.60 -2.48
CA PRO A 625 46.19 -10.86 -2.50
C PRO A 625 45.46 -11.06 -3.84
N ALA A 626 45.23 -12.32 -4.19
CA ALA A 626 44.27 -12.71 -5.21
C ALA A 626 42.85 -12.85 -4.61
N ALA A 627 41.85 -13.07 -5.46
CA ALA A 627 40.54 -13.56 -5.01
C ALA A 627 39.93 -14.55 -6.01
N VAL A 628 39.29 -15.58 -5.49
CA VAL A 628 38.40 -16.49 -6.21
C VAL A 628 36.96 -16.16 -5.82
N ILE A 629 36.09 -15.98 -6.81
CA ILE A 629 34.66 -15.72 -6.60
C ILE A 629 33.88 -16.87 -7.25
N LEU A 630 33.07 -17.59 -6.48
CA LEU A 630 32.33 -18.76 -6.93
C LEU A 630 30.98 -18.36 -7.53
N ALA A 631 30.75 -18.67 -8.81
CA ALA A 631 29.55 -18.30 -9.57
C ALA A 631 29.01 -19.42 -10.49
N ALA A 632 29.49 -20.66 -10.34
CA ALA A 632 29.13 -21.80 -11.20
C ALA A 632 27.83 -22.55 -10.77
N GLY A 633 27.16 -22.09 -9.71
CA GLY A 633 25.94 -22.73 -9.21
C GLY A 633 24.71 -22.50 -10.11
N ARG A 634 24.00 -23.59 -10.44
CA ARG A 634 22.82 -23.56 -11.34
C ARG A 634 21.63 -22.70 -10.87
N GLY A 635 21.54 -22.37 -9.58
CA GLY A 635 20.57 -21.39 -9.08
C GLY A 635 19.08 -21.77 -9.20
N ALA A 636 18.74 -23.06 -9.33
CA ALA A 636 17.38 -23.52 -9.63
C ALA A 636 16.27 -22.95 -8.73
N ARG A 637 16.57 -22.66 -7.45
CA ARG A 637 15.64 -22.03 -6.49
C ARG A 637 15.17 -20.62 -6.89
N MET A 638 15.87 -19.94 -7.81
CA MET A 638 15.45 -18.63 -8.34
C MET A 638 14.26 -18.69 -9.31
N LYS A 639 13.97 -19.88 -9.88
CA LYS A 639 12.94 -20.09 -10.93
C LYS A 639 13.04 -19.01 -12.02
N SER A 640 14.18 -18.95 -12.70
CA SER A 640 14.52 -17.85 -13.63
C SER A 640 15.43 -18.33 -14.75
N ASN A 641 15.21 -17.81 -15.96
CA ASN A 641 16.07 -18.03 -17.13
C ASN A 641 17.36 -17.19 -17.06
N LEU A 642 17.39 -16.15 -16.22
CA LEU A 642 18.59 -15.37 -15.95
C LEU A 642 19.47 -16.12 -14.94
N PRO A 643 20.80 -16.25 -15.15
CA PRO A 643 21.70 -16.81 -14.16
C PRO A 643 21.57 -16.12 -12.80
N LYS A 644 21.52 -16.88 -11.70
CA LYS A 644 21.27 -16.36 -10.33
C LYS A 644 22.03 -15.08 -10.01
N VAL A 645 23.35 -15.13 -10.19
CA VAL A 645 24.30 -14.05 -9.85
C VAL A 645 24.23 -12.82 -10.77
N LEU A 646 23.41 -12.88 -11.84
CA LEU A 646 23.11 -11.76 -12.73
C LEU A 646 21.81 -11.03 -12.37
N HIS A 647 21.01 -11.53 -11.42
CA HIS A 647 19.83 -10.80 -10.96
C HIS A 647 20.27 -9.43 -10.37
N PRO A 648 19.54 -8.35 -10.68
CA PRO A 648 19.89 -7.02 -10.22
C PRO A 648 19.58 -6.85 -8.72
N LEU A 649 20.38 -6.02 -8.08
CA LEU A 649 20.16 -5.42 -6.77
C LEU A 649 20.50 -3.94 -6.93
N CYS A 650 19.57 -3.02 -6.68
CA CYS A 650 19.76 -1.56 -6.82
C CYS A 650 20.53 -1.19 -8.11
N GLY A 651 20.01 -1.62 -9.26
CA GLY A 651 20.54 -1.29 -10.59
C GLY A 651 21.79 -2.05 -11.03
N ARG A 652 22.35 -2.96 -10.21
CA ARG A 652 23.55 -3.73 -10.56
C ARG A 652 23.39 -5.25 -10.41
N PRO A 653 23.93 -6.08 -11.32
CA PRO A 653 24.00 -7.52 -11.15
C PRO A 653 24.70 -7.89 -9.84
N MET A 654 24.15 -8.83 -9.07
CA MET A 654 24.65 -9.28 -7.76
C MET A 654 26.17 -9.58 -7.71
N VAL A 655 26.72 -10.25 -8.72
CA VAL A 655 28.17 -10.52 -8.86
C VAL A 655 29.05 -9.25 -8.90
N SER A 656 28.48 -8.10 -9.27
CA SER A 656 29.18 -6.81 -9.30
C SER A 656 29.57 -6.35 -7.89
N TYR A 657 28.78 -6.71 -6.87
CA TYR A 657 29.05 -6.33 -5.49
C TYR A 657 30.23 -7.13 -4.92
N ALA A 658 30.23 -8.47 -5.06
CA ALA A 658 31.34 -9.32 -4.64
C ALA A 658 32.66 -8.97 -5.38
N THR A 659 32.59 -8.69 -6.69
CA THR A 659 33.78 -8.26 -7.46
C THR A 659 34.26 -6.86 -7.08
N ALA A 660 33.37 -5.92 -6.76
CA ALA A 660 33.74 -4.61 -6.24
C ALA A 660 34.35 -4.70 -4.83
N ALA A 661 33.82 -5.57 -3.96
CA ALA A 661 34.33 -5.79 -2.62
C ALA A 661 35.79 -6.31 -2.66
N ALA A 662 36.04 -7.34 -3.46
CA ALA A 662 37.40 -7.87 -3.67
C ALA A 662 38.37 -6.81 -4.20
N ARG A 663 37.95 -5.98 -5.17
CA ARG A 663 38.79 -4.89 -5.69
C ARG A 663 39.08 -3.81 -4.65
N ARG A 664 38.09 -3.41 -3.85
CA ARG A 664 38.27 -2.49 -2.70
C ARG A 664 39.09 -3.10 -1.55
N ALA A 665 39.27 -4.42 -1.52
CA ALA A 665 40.15 -5.14 -0.60
C ALA A 665 41.61 -5.30 -1.12
N GLY A 666 41.95 -4.70 -2.27
CA GLY A 666 43.31 -4.67 -2.83
C GLY A 666 43.56 -5.66 -3.98
N VAL A 667 42.56 -6.42 -4.42
CA VAL A 667 42.70 -7.39 -5.51
C VAL A 667 42.61 -6.70 -6.87
N LYS A 668 43.68 -6.73 -7.67
CA LYS A 668 43.70 -6.12 -9.01
C LYS A 668 42.65 -6.72 -9.96
N ARG A 669 42.59 -8.06 -10.04
CA ARG A 669 41.71 -8.79 -10.97
C ARG A 669 41.20 -10.10 -10.33
N PRO A 670 40.00 -10.12 -9.74
CA PRO A 670 39.41 -11.34 -9.18
C PRO A 670 39.19 -12.41 -10.26
N VAL A 671 39.32 -13.69 -9.89
CA VAL A 671 39.04 -14.85 -10.75
C VAL A 671 37.63 -15.36 -10.46
N LEU A 672 36.73 -15.23 -11.44
CA LEU A 672 35.37 -15.71 -11.34
C LEU A 672 35.27 -17.16 -11.84
N VAL A 673 34.78 -18.07 -11.01
CA VAL A 673 34.53 -19.47 -11.40
C VAL A 673 33.12 -19.58 -11.96
N VAL A 674 33.00 -19.88 -13.25
CA VAL A 674 31.73 -19.95 -13.99
C VAL A 674 31.46 -21.36 -14.51
N ALA A 675 30.20 -21.69 -14.75
CA ALA A 675 29.81 -22.92 -15.44
C ALA A 675 30.19 -22.87 -16.94
N ARG A 676 30.05 -24.01 -17.64
CA ARG A 676 30.41 -24.17 -19.08
C ARG A 676 29.70 -23.15 -19.99
N ASP A 677 28.48 -22.80 -19.63
CA ASP A 677 27.52 -21.90 -20.28
C ASP A 677 27.63 -20.43 -19.81
N GLY A 678 28.73 -20.03 -19.16
CA GLY A 678 28.97 -18.68 -18.61
C GLY A 678 29.08 -17.52 -19.62
N ALA A 679 28.50 -17.63 -20.82
CA ALA A 679 28.51 -16.59 -21.85
C ALA A 679 27.86 -15.28 -21.37
N ALA A 680 26.70 -15.35 -20.71
CA ALA A 680 26.02 -14.19 -20.14
C ALA A 680 26.87 -13.44 -19.09
N LEU A 681 27.62 -14.18 -18.25
CA LEU A 681 28.54 -13.59 -17.28
C LEU A 681 29.74 -12.91 -17.94
N ARG A 682 30.27 -13.49 -19.03
CA ARG A 682 31.34 -12.89 -19.84
C ARG A 682 30.87 -11.61 -20.54
N ALA A 683 29.67 -11.60 -21.08
CA ALA A 683 29.06 -10.40 -21.68
C ALA A 683 28.84 -9.30 -20.63
N ALA A 684 28.31 -9.64 -19.45
CA ALA A 684 28.05 -8.67 -18.39
C ALA A 684 29.33 -8.06 -17.77
N LEU A 685 30.36 -8.87 -17.50
CA LEU A 685 31.55 -8.42 -16.77
C LEU A 685 32.77 -8.08 -17.66
N GLY A 686 32.88 -8.67 -18.85
CA GLY A 686 33.97 -8.40 -19.80
C GLY A 686 35.34 -8.73 -19.22
N SER A 687 36.35 -7.90 -19.55
CA SER A 687 37.74 -8.06 -19.10
C SER A 687 37.99 -7.71 -17.62
N ARG A 688 36.97 -7.20 -16.89
CA ARG A 688 37.09 -6.72 -15.50
C ARG A 688 37.45 -7.79 -14.47
N VAL A 689 37.31 -9.07 -14.84
CA VAL A 689 37.66 -10.26 -14.04
C VAL A 689 38.48 -11.25 -14.87
N GLY A 690 39.15 -12.19 -14.21
CA GLY A 690 39.58 -13.45 -14.83
C GLY A 690 38.45 -14.48 -14.80
N TYR A 691 38.52 -15.52 -15.62
CA TYR A 691 37.50 -16.58 -15.65
C TYR A 691 38.14 -17.96 -15.55
N ALA A 692 37.66 -18.77 -14.62
CA ALA A 692 37.90 -20.20 -14.54
C ALA A 692 36.59 -20.96 -14.87
N VAL A 693 36.65 -22.07 -15.59
CA VAL A 693 35.45 -22.79 -16.04
C VAL A 693 35.31 -24.12 -15.31
N GLN A 694 34.28 -24.23 -14.46
CA GLN A 694 33.88 -25.48 -13.85
C GLN A 694 32.96 -26.25 -14.81
N ARG A 695 33.53 -27.22 -15.55
CA ARG A 695 32.79 -28.00 -16.57
C ARG A 695 31.69 -28.91 -16.01
N ARG A 696 31.88 -29.43 -14.79
CA ARG A 696 30.93 -30.27 -14.04
C ARG A 696 30.80 -29.72 -12.61
N PRO A 697 29.58 -29.53 -12.07
CA PRO A 697 29.37 -28.99 -10.72
C PRO A 697 29.63 -30.08 -9.68
N LEU A 698 30.91 -30.31 -9.35
CA LEU A 698 31.35 -31.33 -8.38
C LEU A 698 31.63 -30.73 -6.99
N GLY A 699 30.88 -29.69 -6.59
CA GLY A 699 31.08 -28.99 -5.33
C GLY A 699 32.04 -27.78 -5.36
N THR A 700 32.14 -27.11 -4.22
CA THR A 700 32.81 -25.81 -4.03
C THR A 700 34.34 -25.90 -3.97
N GLY A 701 34.90 -26.96 -3.38
CA GLY A 701 36.34 -27.24 -3.38
C GLY A 701 36.84 -27.52 -4.80
N HIS A 702 36.09 -28.31 -5.58
CA HIS A 702 36.38 -28.49 -7.01
C HIS A 702 36.31 -27.16 -7.79
N ALA A 703 35.38 -26.27 -7.46
CA ALA A 703 35.27 -24.95 -8.11
C ALA A 703 36.53 -24.09 -7.86
N VAL A 704 37.03 -24.04 -6.61
CA VAL A 704 38.29 -23.34 -6.28
C VAL A 704 39.49 -24.00 -6.96
N ALA A 705 39.52 -25.33 -7.07
CA ALA A 705 40.60 -26.04 -7.76
C ALA A 705 40.75 -25.61 -9.24
N GLN A 706 39.65 -25.32 -9.94
CA GLN A 706 39.69 -24.79 -11.31
C GLN A 706 40.28 -23.36 -11.40
N ALA A 707 40.26 -22.59 -10.31
CA ALA A 707 40.83 -21.25 -10.26
C ALA A 707 42.35 -21.21 -9.97
N LEU A 708 42.94 -22.31 -9.48
CA LEU A 708 44.36 -22.39 -9.10
C LEU A 708 45.37 -21.87 -10.16
N PRO A 709 45.18 -22.05 -11.48
CA PRO A 709 46.07 -21.47 -12.49
C PRO A 709 46.11 -19.93 -12.45
N GLY A 710 44.98 -19.28 -12.12
CA GLY A 710 44.87 -17.83 -11.96
C GLY A 710 45.41 -17.29 -10.62
N LEU A 711 45.87 -18.17 -9.72
CA LEU A 711 46.48 -17.82 -8.43
C LEU A 711 48.01 -17.99 -8.43
N ARG A 712 48.62 -18.31 -9.58
CA ARG A 712 50.08 -18.41 -9.72
C ARG A 712 50.74 -17.06 -9.38
N GLY A 713 51.82 -17.10 -8.60
CA GLY A 713 52.55 -15.92 -8.14
C GLY A 713 51.96 -15.18 -6.94
N HIS A 714 50.74 -15.52 -6.48
CA HIS A 714 50.17 -14.93 -5.27
C HIS A 714 50.43 -15.79 -4.03
N ARG A 715 50.82 -15.17 -2.91
CA ARG A 715 50.96 -15.86 -1.60
C ARG A 715 49.59 -16.10 -0.95
N LEU A 716 48.70 -15.11 -0.98
CA LEU A 716 47.38 -15.14 -0.37
C LEU A 716 46.27 -15.07 -1.42
N THR A 717 45.16 -15.76 -1.17
CA THR A 717 43.91 -15.62 -1.92
C THR A 717 42.71 -15.49 -0.99
N TYR A 718 41.81 -14.57 -1.29
CA TYR A 718 40.45 -14.61 -0.78
C TYR A 718 39.63 -15.65 -1.53
N VAL A 719 38.62 -16.25 -0.88
CA VAL A 719 37.58 -17.05 -1.52
C VAL A 719 36.24 -16.58 -0.99
N THR A 720 35.30 -16.28 -1.89
CA THR A 720 33.93 -15.86 -1.56
C THR A 720 32.96 -16.32 -2.66
N TYR A 721 31.67 -16.15 -2.44
CA TYR A 721 30.62 -16.51 -3.39
C TYR A 721 30.04 -15.25 -4.07
N ALA A 722 29.65 -15.38 -5.34
CA ALA A 722 29.04 -14.29 -6.10
C ALA A 722 27.58 -14.00 -5.69
N ASP A 723 27.01 -14.83 -4.82
CA ASP A 723 25.65 -14.71 -4.28
C ASP A 723 25.58 -14.09 -2.88
N MET A 724 26.71 -13.65 -2.33
CA MET A 724 26.80 -12.92 -1.07
C MET A 724 27.19 -11.45 -1.36
N PRO A 725 26.23 -10.61 -1.81
CA PRO A 725 26.50 -9.26 -2.28
C PRO A 725 26.97 -8.30 -1.18
N LEU A 726 26.73 -8.64 0.09
CA LEU A 726 26.95 -7.75 1.23
C LEU A 726 28.32 -7.93 1.91
N VAL A 727 29.11 -8.94 1.53
CA VAL A 727 30.48 -9.15 2.04
C VAL A 727 31.33 -7.89 1.86
N SER A 728 31.85 -7.35 2.96
CA SER A 728 32.52 -6.05 2.93
C SER A 728 34.01 -6.13 2.55
N PRO A 729 34.58 -5.05 1.99
CA PRO A 729 36.02 -4.95 1.82
C PRO A 729 36.79 -4.99 3.16
N ALA A 730 36.13 -4.65 4.27
CA ALA A 730 36.73 -4.69 5.60
C ALA A 730 36.91 -6.13 6.09
N THR A 731 35.87 -6.96 5.98
CA THR A 731 35.92 -8.41 6.28
C THR A 731 37.04 -9.11 5.50
N LEU A 732 37.14 -8.86 4.19
CA LEU A 732 38.22 -9.43 3.37
C LEU A 732 39.61 -9.00 3.86
N ARG A 733 39.83 -7.71 4.16
CA ARG A 733 41.11 -7.23 4.70
C ARG A 733 41.42 -7.79 6.09
N ALA A 734 40.41 -7.97 6.96
CA ALA A 734 40.57 -8.57 8.27
C ALA A 734 41.04 -10.03 8.18
N LEU A 735 40.41 -10.82 7.29
CA LEU A 735 40.86 -12.19 6.99
C LEU A 735 42.30 -12.22 6.47
N GLY A 736 42.65 -11.33 5.53
CA GLY A 736 44.03 -11.21 5.03
C GLY A 736 45.04 -10.79 6.11
N GLY A 737 44.61 -9.95 7.05
CA GLY A 737 45.38 -9.55 8.22
C GLY A 737 45.60 -10.67 9.24
N ALA A 738 44.68 -11.63 9.34
CA ALA A 738 44.75 -12.76 10.25
C ALA A 738 45.70 -13.89 9.76
N VAL A 739 45.91 -14.02 8.44
CA VAL A 739 46.82 -15.03 7.85
C VAL A 739 48.29 -14.56 7.91
N ARG A 740 48.89 -14.63 9.11
CA ARG A 740 50.27 -14.23 9.44
C ARG A 740 51.00 -15.32 10.26
N GLY A 741 52.33 -15.21 10.40
CA GLY A 741 53.13 -16.16 11.18
C GLY A 741 53.04 -17.57 10.61
N ASP A 742 52.45 -18.50 11.37
CA ASP A 742 52.18 -19.87 10.93
C ASP A 742 50.73 -20.08 10.43
N VAL A 743 49.81 -19.13 10.66
CA VAL A 743 48.40 -19.25 10.25
C VAL A 743 48.28 -19.39 8.73
N VAL A 744 47.74 -20.50 8.25
CA VAL A 744 47.61 -20.84 6.82
C VAL A 744 46.24 -20.48 6.24
N ALA A 745 45.20 -20.37 7.08
CA ALA A 745 43.87 -19.96 6.65
C ALA A 745 43.13 -19.16 7.73
N ALA A 746 42.28 -18.25 7.28
CA ALA A 746 41.29 -17.57 8.10
C ALA A 746 39.90 -17.71 7.47
N LEU A 747 38.87 -17.86 8.30
CA LEU A 747 37.46 -17.95 7.87
C LEU A 747 36.59 -16.92 8.61
N ALA A 748 35.61 -16.36 7.93
CA ALA A 748 34.66 -15.43 8.51
C ALA A 748 33.50 -16.19 9.18
N THR A 749 33.18 -15.84 10.41
CA THR A 749 32.06 -16.41 11.17
C THR A 749 31.14 -15.32 11.70
N THR A 750 29.88 -15.65 11.98
CA THR A 750 28.98 -14.76 12.72
C THR A 750 27.99 -15.57 13.56
N ILE A 751 27.25 -14.90 14.45
CA ILE A 751 26.22 -15.53 15.28
C ILE A 751 24.85 -15.14 14.73
N VAL A 752 24.00 -16.12 14.42
CA VAL A 752 22.65 -15.89 13.89
C VAL A 752 21.58 -16.28 14.90
N GLN A 753 20.47 -15.54 14.92
CA GLN A 753 19.39 -15.73 15.91
C GLN A 753 18.27 -16.68 15.45
N HIS A 754 18.29 -17.11 14.19
CA HIS A 754 17.25 -17.94 13.57
C HIS A 754 17.86 -19.11 12.81
N ASP A 755 17.03 -20.08 12.42
CA ASP A 755 17.49 -21.26 11.69
C ASP A 755 17.95 -20.89 10.28
N HIS A 756 19.07 -21.50 9.87
CA HIS A 756 19.85 -21.09 8.71
C HIS A 756 20.49 -22.30 8.04
N ARG A 757 20.90 -22.15 6.78
CA ARG A 757 21.50 -23.24 5.98
C ARG A 757 23.03 -23.22 5.93
N PHE A 758 23.66 -22.26 6.61
CA PHE A 758 25.13 -22.17 6.72
C PHE A 758 25.73 -23.30 7.56
N GLY A 759 26.95 -23.70 7.21
CA GLY A 759 27.71 -24.66 8.01
C GLY A 759 27.98 -24.15 9.43
N ARG A 760 27.96 -25.05 10.40
CA ARG A 760 28.13 -24.78 11.84
C ARG A 760 29.61 -24.76 12.21
N ILE A 761 29.99 -23.85 13.10
CA ILE A 761 31.36 -23.73 13.62
C ILE A 761 31.50 -24.55 14.91
N VAL A 762 32.16 -25.71 14.82
CA VAL A 762 32.45 -26.54 15.99
C VAL A 762 33.76 -26.07 16.63
N ARG A 763 33.72 -25.91 17.95
CA ARG A 763 34.86 -25.50 18.79
C ARG A 763 35.15 -26.54 19.87
N ASP A 764 36.38 -26.54 20.37
CA ASP A 764 36.78 -27.34 21.55
C ASP A 764 36.43 -26.61 22.86
N ASP A 765 36.66 -27.26 24.00
CA ASP A 765 36.41 -26.71 25.35
C ASP A 765 37.22 -25.42 25.63
N ARG A 766 38.31 -25.20 24.89
CA ARG A 766 39.14 -23.99 24.93
C ARG A 766 38.69 -22.93 23.92
N ARG A 767 37.50 -23.09 23.32
CA ARG A 767 36.89 -22.25 22.28
C ARG A 767 37.71 -22.12 20.99
N ARG A 768 38.68 -23.00 20.73
CA ARG A 768 39.46 -23.01 19.48
C ARG A 768 38.64 -23.65 18.37
N PHE A 769 38.89 -23.22 17.13
CA PHE A 769 38.24 -23.78 15.95
C PHE A 769 38.65 -25.25 15.74
N VAL A 770 37.68 -26.14 15.54
CA VAL A 770 37.92 -27.58 15.27
C VAL A 770 37.53 -27.94 13.84
N ARG A 771 36.27 -27.69 13.45
CA ARG A 771 35.76 -28.00 12.11
C ARG A 771 34.52 -27.18 11.76
N ILE A 772 34.24 -27.08 10.46
CA ILE A 772 32.94 -26.71 9.90
C ILE A 772 32.13 -27.99 9.63
N VAL A 773 30.82 -27.93 9.88
CA VAL A 773 29.86 -28.99 9.55
C VAL A 773 28.74 -28.43 8.68
N GLU A 774 28.51 -28.97 7.50
CA GLU A 774 27.41 -28.50 6.62
C GLU A 774 26.03 -28.83 7.22
N ASP A 775 25.06 -27.94 7.02
CA ASP A 775 23.70 -28.03 7.60
C ASP A 775 22.95 -29.35 7.30
N LYS A 776 23.22 -29.93 6.12
CA LYS A 776 22.68 -31.23 5.68
C LYS A 776 23.34 -32.43 6.35
N ASP A 777 24.59 -32.28 6.76
CA ASP A 777 25.43 -33.33 7.34
C ASP A 777 25.46 -33.23 8.88
N ALA A 778 25.03 -32.11 9.47
CA ALA A 778 24.98 -31.84 10.90
C ALA A 778 23.93 -32.67 11.69
N THR A 779 24.29 -33.10 12.90
CA THR A 779 23.38 -33.72 13.89
C THR A 779 22.41 -32.70 14.51
N PRO A 780 21.35 -33.12 15.25
CA PRO A 780 20.48 -32.20 15.98
C PRO A 780 21.23 -31.28 16.96
N GLU A 781 22.25 -31.80 17.64
CA GLU A 781 23.08 -31.07 18.60
C GLU A 781 23.97 -30.06 17.88
N GLU A 782 24.61 -30.46 16.77
CA GLU A 782 25.40 -29.56 15.94
C GLU A 782 24.54 -28.45 15.32
N ARG A 783 23.29 -28.74 14.92
CA ARG A 783 22.35 -27.75 14.38
C ARG A 783 21.96 -26.66 15.38
N ALA A 784 22.02 -26.95 16.68
CA ALA A 784 21.76 -25.98 17.75
C ALA A 784 22.90 -24.94 17.90
N ILE A 785 24.09 -25.20 17.33
CA ILE A 785 25.18 -24.23 17.28
C ILE A 785 24.72 -23.00 16.46
N ARG A 786 24.81 -21.82 17.07
CA ARG A 786 24.42 -20.53 16.46
C ARG A 786 25.56 -19.76 15.81
N GLU A 787 26.81 -20.20 15.97
CA GLU A 787 27.94 -19.66 15.22
C GLU A 787 28.08 -20.36 13.86
N VAL A 788 28.11 -19.56 12.80
CA VAL A 788 27.97 -20.02 11.42
C VAL A 788 29.17 -19.62 10.56
N ASN A 789 29.50 -20.47 9.61
CA ASN A 789 30.47 -20.21 8.56
C ASN A 789 29.84 -19.34 7.47
N LEU A 790 30.40 -18.14 7.25
CA LEU A 790 29.93 -17.24 6.19
C LEU A 790 30.39 -17.65 4.79
N GLY A 791 31.24 -18.67 4.64
CA GLY A 791 31.76 -19.05 3.31
C GLY A 791 32.76 -18.04 2.73
N VAL A 792 33.26 -17.11 3.55
CA VAL A 792 34.29 -16.14 3.16
C VAL A 792 35.59 -16.51 3.84
N TYR A 793 36.66 -16.68 3.05
CA TYR A 793 37.93 -17.22 3.52
C TYR A 793 39.12 -16.41 3.00
N CYS A 794 40.23 -16.46 3.72
CA CYS A 794 41.56 -16.17 3.19
C CYS A 794 42.45 -17.39 3.38
N PHE A 795 43.19 -17.79 2.35
CA PHE A 795 44.13 -18.91 2.41
C PHE A 795 45.51 -18.50 1.90
N ARG A 796 46.55 -19.15 2.41
CA ARG A 796 47.82 -19.29 1.68
C ARG A 796 47.63 -20.22 0.49
N VAL A 797 48.09 -19.79 -0.68
CA VAL A 797 47.87 -20.49 -1.95
C VAL A 797 48.58 -21.86 -2.02
N PRO A 798 49.81 -22.06 -1.52
CA PRO A 798 50.46 -23.38 -1.51
C PRO A 798 49.71 -24.42 -0.66
N GLU A 799 49.25 -24.03 0.52
CA GLU A 799 48.59 -24.87 1.51
C GLU A 799 47.16 -25.22 1.06
N LEU A 800 46.41 -24.24 0.53
CA LEU A 800 45.14 -24.49 -0.17
C LEU A 800 45.30 -25.50 -1.30
N ARG A 801 46.36 -25.39 -2.12
CA ARG A 801 46.64 -26.35 -3.20
C ARG A 801 46.91 -27.77 -2.68
N ARG A 802 47.54 -27.91 -1.52
CA ARG A 802 47.76 -29.22 -0.87
C ARG A 802 46.44 -29.79 -0.32
N ALA A 803 45.66 -28.98 0.40
CA ALA A 803 44.36 -29.38 0.96
C ALA A 803 43.36 -29.80 -0.13
N LEU A 804 43.24 -29.04 -1.22
CA LEU A 804 42.34 -29.35 -2.36
C LEU A 804 42.69 -30.64 -3.12
N ARG A 805 43.88 -31.21 -2.92
CA ARG A 805 44.26 -32.55 -3.45
C ARG A 805 43.87 -33.70 -2.51
N ARG A 806 43.60 -33.42 -1.24
CA ARG A 806 43.31 -34.40 -0.18
C ARG A 806 41.81 -34.57 0.09
N ILE A 807 40.98 -33.57 -0.23
CA ILE A 807 39.52 -33.64 -0.07
C ILE A 807 38.90 -34.80 -0.88
N ARG A 808 37.91 -35.47 -0.30
CA ARG A 808 37.19 -36.60 -0.91
C ARG A 808 35.68 -36.34 -0.87
N ALA A 809 34.96 -36.82 -1.87
CA ALA A 809 33.50 -36.67 -1.98
C ALA A 809 32.71 -37.63 -1.06
N ASN A 810 33.07 -37.68 0.23
CA ASN A 810 32.51 -38.62 1.22
C ASN A 810 31.49 -37.93 2.16
N ASN A 811 30.50 -37.25 1.58
CA ASN A 811 29.41 -36.55 2.26
C ASN A 811 28.07 -36.92 1.62
N ARG A 812 26.94 -36.51 2.22
CA ARG A 812 25.60 -36.86 1.72
C ARG A 812 25.31 -36.40 0.29
N GLN A 813 26.04 -35.41 -0.23
CA GLN A 813 25.87 -34.89 -1.58
C GLN A 813 26.84 -35.50 -2.61
N ARG A 814 27.83 -36.30 -2.19
CA ARG A 814 28.96 -36.80 -3.01
C ARG A 814 29.67 -35.67 -3.78
N GLU A 815 29.87 -34.53 -3.12
CA GLU A 815 30.54 -33.34 -3.67
C GLU A 815 31.89 -33.08 -2.98
N TYR A 816 32.81 -32.39 -3.67
CA TYR A 816 34.04 -31.89 -3.04
C TYR A 816 33.77 -30.54 -2.37
N TYR A 817 33.56 -30.51 -1.06
CA TYR A 817 33.35 -29.25 -0.33
C TYR A 817 34.67 -28.50 -0.10
N LEU A 818 34.60 -27.16 -0.12
CA LEU A 818 35.71 -26.30 0.30
C LEU A 818 35.93 -26.33 1.83
N THR A 819 34.87 -26.59 2.59
CA THR A 819 34.90 -26.67 4.05
C THR A 819 35.71 -27.87 4.54
N ASP A 820 35.72 -28.99 3.79
CA ASP A 820 36.64 -30.12 4.04
C ASP A 820 38.12 -29.70 3.91
N ALA A 821 38.46 -28.77 3.02
CA ALA A 821 39.83 -28.26 2.91
C ALA A 821 40.21 -27.38 4.11
N VAL A 822 39.26 -26.64 4.70
CA VAL A 822 39.47 -25.91 5.96
C VAL A 822 39.65 -26.89 7.12
N ASN A 823 38.81 -27.94 7.20
CA ASN A 823 38.89 -28.98 8.22
C ASN A 823 40.24 -29.72 8.20
N LEU A 824 40.76 -30.03 7.00
CA LEU A 824 42.09 -30.63 6.82
C LEU A 824 43.23 -29.70 7.26
N LEU A 825 43.12 -28.39 7.06
CA LEU A 825 44.13 -27.41 7.51
C LEU A 825 44.06 -27.14 9.02
N ALA A 826 42.89 -27.36 9.64
CA ALA A 826 42.69 -27.20 11.08
C ALA A 826 43.28 -28.34 11.91
N GLN A 827 43.42 -29.54 11.33
CA GLN A 827 44.15 -30.66 11.95
C GLN A 827 45.61 -30.30 12.28
N ASP A 828 46.22 -29.45 11.44
CA ASP A 828 47.59 -28.96 11.63
C ASP A 828 47.66 -27.76 12.63
N GLY A 829 46.52 -27.28 13.14
CA GLY A 829 46.43 -26.21 14.15
C GLY A 829 46.50 -24.78 13.61
N LEU A 830 46.55 -24.58 12.28
CA LEU A 830 46.95 -23.31 11.64
C LEU A 830 45.78 -22.48 11.08
N VAL A 831 44.58 -22.62 11.63
CA VAL A 831 43.34 -21.98 11.14
C VAL A 831 42.70 -21.09 12.21
N VAL A 832 42.31 -19.86 11.83
CA VAL A 832 41.71 -18.86 12.75
C VAL A 832 40.37 -18.32 12.25
N THR A 833 39.43 -18.08 13.16
CA THR A 833 38.13 -17.47 12.85
C THR A 833 38.17 -15.95 13.02
N VAL A 834 37.57 -15.20 12.09
CA VAL A 834 37.31 -13.75 12.22
C VAL A 834 35.81 -13.54 12.34
N THR A 835 35.36 -13.07 13.51
CA THR A 835 33.93 -12.79 13.75
C THR A 835 33.52 -11.50 13.02
N VAL A 836 32.48 -11.58 12.20
CA VAL A 836 31.86 -10.45 11.51
C VAL A 836 30.70 -9.92 12.34
N THR A 837 30.74 -8.62 12.64
CA THR A 837 29.77 -7.93 13.49
C THR A 837 28.53 -7.45 12.75
N ASP A 838 28.61 -7.27 11.42
CA ASP A 838 27.45 -6.94 10.59
C ASP A 838 26.76 -8.24 10.11
N PRO A 839 25.57 -8.59 10.63
CA PRO A 839 24.86 -9.79 10.24
C PRO A 839 24.35 -9.74 8.79
N ASP A 840 24.21 -8.56 8.17
CA ASP A 840 23.77 -8.46 6.77
C ASP A 840 24.82 -9.06 5.81
N GLU A 841 26.10 -9.19 6.21
CA GLU A 841 27.10 -9.93 5.43
C GLU A 841 26.78 -11.44 5.31
N ALA A 842 25.89 -11.97 6.15
CA ALA A 842 25.40 -13.35 6.09
C ALA A 842 24.26 -13.57 5.09
N ILE A 843 23.73 -12.53 4.42
CA ILE A 843 22.63 -12.70 3.48
C ILE A 843 23.17 -13.27 2.15
N GLY A 844 23.00 -14.59 1.97
CA GLY A 844 23.39 -15.33 0.78
C GLY A 844 22.19 -15.69 -0.11
N VAL A 845 22.09 -15.07 -1.29
CA VAL A 845 20.90 -15.11 -2.13
C VAL A 845 20.80 -16.42 -2.91
N ASN A 846 19.71 -17.17 -2.72
CA ASN A 846 19.36 -18.40 -3.43
C ASN A 846 17.90 -18.45 -3.88
N SER A 847 17.01 -17.67 -3.27
CA SER A 847 15.61 -17.46 -3.65
C SER A 847 15.33 -15.99 -4.00
N ARG A 848 14.13 -15.68 -4.49
CA ARG A 848 13.67 -14.30 -4.71
C ARG A 848 13.32 -13.55 -3.42
N GLU A 849 13.04 -14.27 -2.34
CA GLU A 849 12.81 -13.71 -1.00
C GLU A 849 14.14 -13.20 -0.43
N GLU A 850 15.17 -14.05 -0.43
CA GLU A 850 16.55 -13.69 -0.03
C GLU A 850 17.12 -12.59 -0.94
N LEU A 851 16.69 -12.50 -2.22
CA LEU A 851 17.03 -11.40 -3.13
C LEU A 851 16.43 -10.06 -2.67
N SER A 852 15.16 -10.06 -2.27
CA SER A 852 14.47 -8.87 -1.75
C SER A 852 15.08 -8.38 -0.44
N GLU A 853 15.42 -9.32 0.45
CA GLU A 853 16.13 -9.03 1.71
C GLU A 853 17.51 -8.41 1.44
N ALA A 854 18.30 -9.03 0.54
CA ALA A 854 19.59 -8.49 0.13
C ALA A 854 19.46 -7.10 -0.51
N GLU A 855 18.42 -6.85 -1.31
CA GLU A 855 18.19 -5.54 -1.91
C GLU A 855 17.88 -4.48 -0.85
N ARG A 856 17.04 -4.80 0.15
CA ARG A 856 16.75 -3.91 1.28
C ARG A 856 18.03 -3.52 2.04
N ALA A 857 18.92 -4.48 2.31
CA ALA A 857 20.19 -4.23 2.98
C ALA A 857 21.17 -3.42 2.11
N VAL A 858 21.29 -3.73 0.81
CA VAL A 858 22.11 -2.97 -0.15
C VAL A 858 21.60 -1.52 -0.26
N ARG A 859 20.28 -1.33 -0.38
CA ARG A 859 19.61 -0.02 -0.43
C ARG A 859 19.89 0.79 0.83
N ARG A 860 19.77 0.18 2.02
CA ARG A 860 20.09 0.81 3.31
C ARG A 860 21.51 1.39 3.30
N ARG A 861 22.50 0.61 2.87
CA ARG A 861 23.91 1.05 2.74
C ARG A 861 24.12 2.14 1.67
N ILE A 862 23.36 2.11 0.57
CA ILE A 862 23.39 3.17 -0.46
C ILE A 862 22.89 4.50 0.13
N LEU A 863 21.72 4.47 0.79
CA LEU A 863 21.09 5.65 1.39
C LEU A 863 21.94 6.21 2.54
N GLN A 864 22.47 5.35 3.42
CA GLN A 864 23.38 5.76 4.48
C GLN A 864 24.59 6.53 3.93
N ARG A 865 25.30 5.97 2.94
CA ARG A 865 26.45 6.63 2.30
C ARG A 865 26.08 7.95 1.62
N LEU A 866 24.85 8.10 1.11
CA LEU A 866 24.36 9.37 0.55
C LEU A 866 24.13 10.40 1.68
N MET A 867 23.52 10.00 2.79
CA MET A 867 23.33 10.86 3.96
C MET A 867 24.67 11.29 4.58
N GLU A 868 25.62 10.36 4.73
CA GLU A 868 27.02 10.64 5.12
C GLU A 868 27.73 11.62 4.17
N SER A 869 27.26 11.77 2.93
CA SER A 869 27.79 12.73 1.94
C SER A 869 27.06 14.07 1.89
N GLY A 870 26.12 14.33 2.82
CA GLY A 870 25.36 15.58 2.91
C GLY A 870 24.08 15.61 2.08
N VAL A 871 23.44 14.47 1.84
CA VAL A 871 22.11 14.39 1.18
C VAL A 871 21.04 14.11 2.24
N THR A 872 19.98 14.91 2.30
CA THR A 872 18.84 14.61 3.19
C THR A 872 17.93 13.59 2.52
N VAL A 873 17.75 12.41 3.14
CA VAL A 873 16.72 11.44 2.74
C VAL A 873 15.65 11.43 3.83
N VAL A 874 14.48 12.02 3.54
CA VAL A 874 13.42 12.27 4.54
C VAL A 874 12.83 10.97 5.08
N ASP A 875 12.63 9.98 4.20
CA ASP A 875 12.23 8.62 4.58
C ASP A 875 13.05 7.58 3.81
N PRO A 876 14.07 6.98 4.44
CA PRO A 876 14.86 5.91 3.83
C PRO A 876 14.08 4.62 3.55
N ALA A 877 12.92 4.38 4.18
CA ALA A 877 12.16 3.14 3.99
C ALA A 877 11.38 3.14 2.66
N THR A 878 10.87 4.31 2.23
CA THR A 878 10.14 4.46 0.96
C THR A 878 10.96 5.09 -0.18
N THR A 879 12.25 5.33 0.02
CA THR A 879 13.16 5.88 -0.99
C THR A 879 13.98 4.79 -1.67
N PHE A 880 13.97 4.73 -3.00
CA PHE A 880 14.62 3.69 -3.80
C PHE A 880 15.69 4.32 -4.69
N ILE A 881 16.97 4.05 -4.43
CA ILE A 881 18.10 4.62 -5.18
C ILE A 881 19.06 3.52 -5.63
N ASP A 882 19.38 3.48 -6.92
CA ASP A 882 20.36 2.55 -7.51
C ASP A 882 21.82 2.91 -7.14
N GLU A 883 22.70 1.90 -7.04
CA GLU A 883 24.14 2.08 -6.73
C GLU A 883 24.92 2.87 -7.80
N THR A 884 24.33 3.10 -8.97
CA THR A 884 24.89 3.92 -10.06
C THR A 884 24.48 5.39 -10.03
N VAL A 885 23.50 5.77 -9.21
CA VAL A 885 23.01 7.14 -9.09
C VAL A 885 24.01 8.02 -8.34
N ARG A 886 24.08 9.29 -8.71
CA ARG A 886 24.89 10.30 -8.01
C ARG A 886 24.00 11.48 -7.63
N ILE A 887 24.10 11.94 -6.40
CA ILE A 887 23.33 13.06 -5.85
C ILE A 887 24.32 14.04 -5.21
N GLY A 888 24.15 15.34 -5.44
CA GLY A 888 24.95 16.38 -4.82
C GLY A 888 24.49 16.72 -3.40
N ARG A 889 25.42 17.22 -2.58
CA ARG A 889 25.14 17.76 -1.23
C ARG A 889 24.00 18.78 -1.20
N GLU A 890 23.40 18.96 -0.03
CA GLU A 890 22.25 19.85 0.23
C GLU A 890 21.00 19.50 -0.59
N THR A 891 20.98 18.34 -1.25
CA THR A 891 19.78 17.83 -1.92
C THR A 891 18.86 17.15 -0.91
N VAL A 892 17.57 17.45 -1.01
CA VAL A 892 16.51 16.78 -0.24
C VAL A 892 15.77 15.77 -1.12
N ILE A 893 15.68 14.53 -0.66
CA ILE A 893 14.90 13.45 -1.25
C ILE A 893 13.71 13.13 -0.33
N HIS A 894 12.50 13.43 -0.82
CA HIS A 894 11.24 13.20 -0.14
C HIS A 894 10.74 11.75 -0.29
N PRO A 895 9.78 11.30 0.54
CA PRO A 895 9.27 9.93 0.53
C PRO A 895 8.70 9.46 -0.82
N MET A 896 8.61 8.13 -0.99
CA MET A 896 8.07 7.48 -2.19
C MET A 896 8.82 7.82 -3.50
N THR A 897 10.08 8.24 -3.40
CA THR A 897 10.91 8.63 -4.54
C THR A 897 11.75 7.47 -5.06
N ILE A 898 11.80 7.32 -6.38
CA ILE A 898 12.54 6.26 -7.08
C ILE A 898 13.55 6.91 -8.06
N VAL A 899 14.85 6.72 -7.83
CA VAL A 899 15.93 7.24 -8.68
C VAL A 899 16.79 6.07 -9.16
N THR A 900 16.85 5.85 -10.47
CA THR A 900 17.40 4.63 -11.06
C THR A 900 18.34 4.89 -12.23
N GLY A 901 19.07 3.85 -12.63
CA GLY A 901 20.01 3.88 -13.74
C GLY A 901 21.21 4.78 -13.45
N ARG A 902 21.66 5.53 -14.45
CA ARG A 902 22.80 6.46 -14.40
C ARG A 902 22.38 7.90 -14.07
N THR A 903 21.27 8.06 -13.36
CA THR A 903 20.75 9.39 -13.01
C THR A 903 21.77 10.19 -12.20
N VAL A 904 21.91 11.47 -12.54
CA VAL A 904 22.74 12.44 -11.80
C VAL A 904 21.86 13.60 -11.35
N VAL A 905 21.80 13.82 -10.05
CA VAL A 905 21.17 15.00 -9.41
C VAL A 905 22.28 15.91 -8.91
N GLY A 906 22.21 17.19 -9.24
CA GLY A 906 23.12 18.24 -8.75
C GLY A 906 22.94 18.50 -7.25
N PRO A 907 23.67 19.49 -6.69
CA PRO A 907 23.44 19.94 -5.33
C PRO A 907 22.21 20.85 -5.22
N ASP A 908 21.79 21.11 -3.98
CA ASP A 908 20.73 22.07 -3.63
C ASP A 908 19.33 21.71 -4.19
N CYS A 909 19.12 20.49 -4.68
CA CYS A 909 17.89 20.06 -5.33
C CYS A 909 16.79 19.63 -4.35
N VAL A 910 15.53 19.61 -4.80
CA VAL A 910 14.42 19.01 -4.05
C VAL A 910 13.70 18.00 -4.93
N ILE A 911 13.83 16.72 -4.60
CA ILE A 911 13.28 15.61 -5.38
C ILE A 911 12.20 14.89 -4.57
N GLY A 912 11.04 14.68 -5.17
CA GLY A 912 9.87 14.07 -4.58
C GLY A 912 8.94 15.09 -3.89
N PRO A 913 7.90 14.60 -3.19
CA PRO A 913 7.54 13.18 -3.06
C PRO A 913 7.13 12.55 -4.40
N GLY A 914 7.09 11.21 -4.46
CA GLY A 914 6.52 10.46 -5.59
C GLY A 914 7.28 10.54 -6.93
N ALA A 915 8.47 11.16 -6.96
CA ALA A 915 9.22 11.36 -8.20
C ALA A 915 9.85 10.05 -8.69
N ARG A 916 9.79 9.81 -10.01
CA ARG A 916 10.40 8.65 -10.69
C ARG A 916 11.40 9.15 -11.72
N ILE A 917 12.70 8.95 -11.47
CA ILE A 917 13.76 9.49 -12.33
C ILE A 917 14.68 8.36 -12.80
N HIS A 918 14.80 8.21 -14.12
CA HIS A 918 15.57 7.17 -14.79
C HIS A 918 16.48 7.76 -15.87
N ASP A 919 17.76 7.36 -15.86
CA ASP A 919 18.81 7.77 -16.81
C ASP A 919 18.84 9.29 -17.15
N SER A 920 18.49 10.14 -16.17
CA SER A 920 18.28 11.58 -16.37
C SER A 920 19.34 12.44 -15.68
N VAL A 921 19.45 13.70 -16.07
CA VAL A 921 20.31 14.69 -15.41
C VAL A 921 19.45 15.82 -14.85
N VAL A 922 19.53 16.06 -13.56
CA VAL A 922 18.85 17.15 -12.87
C VAL A 922 19.92 18.11 -12.34
N ALA A 923 20.01 19.31 -12.91
CA ALA A 923 21.01 20.31 -12.52
C ALA A 923 20.63 21.02 -11.20
N ARG A 924 21.45 21.99 -10.76
CA ARG A 924 21.44 22.53 -9.39
C ARG A 924 20.15 23.25 -9.05
N GLY A 925 19.67 23.09 -7.82
CA GLY A 925 18.51 23.85 -7.31
C GLY A 925 17.19 23.51 -7.99
N ALA A 926 17.17 22.49 -8.86
CA ALA A 926 15.98 22.07 -9.56
C ALA A 926 15.03 21.29 -8.64
N ARG A 927 13.73 21.35 -8.96
CA ARG A 927 12.67 20.72 -8.18
C ARG A 927 11.88 19.76 -9.03
N VAL A 928 11.69 18.53 -8.57
CA VAL A 928 10.93 17.49 -9.29
C VAL A 928 9.97 16.82 -8.33
N GLN A 929 8.67 17.07 -8.45
CA GLN A 929 7.63 16.53 -7.58
C GLN A 929 6.66 15.65 -8.38
N ASP A 930 6.25 14.51 -7.83
CA ASP A 930 5.18 13.62 -8.34
C ASP A 930 5.23 13.33 -9.86
N SER A 931 6.44 13.32 -10.44
CA SER A 931 6.66 13.34 -11.89
C SER A 931 7.64 12.26 -12.35
N SER A 932 7.50 11.85 -13.61
CA SER A 932 8.31 10.82 -14.26
C SER A 932 9.30 11.44 -15.25
N LEU A 933 10.59 11.18 -15.08
CA LEU A 933 11.68 11.63 -15.96
C LEU A 933 12.43 10.41 -16.51
N GLU A 934 12.48 10.27 -17.83
CA GLU A 934 13.15 9.19 -18.55
C GLU A 934 14.12 9.78 -19.58
N GLY A 935 15.43 9.63 -19.40
CA GLY A 935 16.42 10.14 -20.35
C GLY A 935 16.33 11.67 -20.59
N ALA A 936 15.90 12.42 -19.58
CA ALA A 936 15.66 13.86 -19.64
C ALA A 936 16.84 14.68 -19.05
N ARG A 937 16.93 15.95 -19.40
CA ARG A 937 17.90 16.90 -18.82
C ARG A 937 17.19 18.14 -18.30
N ILE A 938 17.34 18.45 -17.02
CA ILE A 938 16.72 19.60 -16.33
C ILE A 938 17.79 20.62 -15.98
N GLY A 939 17.63 21.87 -16.43
CA GLY A 939 18.55 22.97 -16.14
C GLY A 939 18.40 23.56 -14.73
N ASP A 940 19.34 24.42 -14.36
CA ASP A 940 19.45 24.98 -13.01
C ASP A 940 18.18 25.76 -12.59
N GLY A 941 17.71 25.51 -11.37
CA GLY A 941 16.56 26.18 -10.76
C GLY A 941 15.21 25.94 -11.44
N SER A 942 15.11 24.96 -12.33
CA SER A 942 13.86 24.61 -13.02
C SER A 942 12.95 23.72 -12.17
N VAL A 943 11.65 23.85 -12.36
CA VAL A 943 10.60 23.14 -11.61
C VAL A 943 9.85 22.20 -12.55
N VAL A 944 9.64 20.95 -12.12
CA VAL A 944 8.89 19.93 -12.85
C VAL A 944 7.85 19.28 -11.94
N GLY A 945 6.58 19.38 -12.34
CA GLY A 945 5.45 18.73 -11.70
C GLY A 945 4.54 19.67 -10.88
N PRO A 946 3.61 19.10 -10.10
CA PRO A 946 3.36 17.66 -9.93
C PRO A 946 2.79 16.99 -11.19
N TYR A 947 2.93 15.67 -11.35
CA TYR A 947 2.30 14.89 -12.43
C TYR A 947 2.74 15.23 -13.88
N ALA A 948 4.01 15.58 -14.10
CA ALA A 948 4.58 15.72 -15.44
C ALA A 948 5.27 14.41 -15.90
N HIS A 949 5.35 14.19 -17.22
CA HIS A 949 6.09 13.08 -17.83
C HIS A 949 7.07 13.57 -18.90
N LEU A 950 8.36 13.53 -18.60
CA LEU A 950 9.42 13.95 -19.51
C LEU A 950 10.14 12.72 -20.06
N ARG A 951 9.98 12.48 -21.36
CA ARG A 951 10.42 11.28 -22.07
C ARG A 951 11.77 11.51 -22.78
N PRO A 952 12.45 10.44 -23.28
CA PRO A 952 13.82 10.55 -23.77
C PRO A 952 14.02 11.61 -24.85
N GLY A 953 15.13 12.34 -24.73
CA GLY A 953 15.47 13.47 -25.61
C GLY A 953 14.91 14.82 -25.17
N THR A 954 14.17 14.88 -24.06
CA THR A 954 13.68 16.14 -23.50
C THR A 954 14.80 16.91 -22.79
N VAL A 955 15.00 18.17 -23.17
CA VAL A 955 16.00 19.08 -22.61
C VAL A 955 15.33 20.38 -22.17
N VAL A 956 15.36 20.63 -20.87
CA VAL A 956 14.73 21.76 -20.20
C VAL A 956 15.81 22.77 -19.81
N GLY A 957 15.63 24.04 -20.19
CA GLY A 957 16.52 25.14 -19.84
C GLY A 957 16.55 25.48 -18.34
N ARG A 958 17.15 26.62 -18.00
CA ARG A 958 17.26 27.15 -16.64
C ARG A 958 16.00 27.93 -16.23
N ARG A 959 15.60 27.79 -14.97
CA ARG A 959 14.42 28.46 -14.38
C ARG A 959 13.13 28.27 -15.19
N VAL A 960 12.97 27.10 -15.82
CA VAL A 960 11.76 26.71 -16.56
C VAL A 960 10.74 26.15 -15.58
N GLU A 961 9.47 26.47 -15.79
CA GLU A 961 8.35 25.94 -15.02
C GLU A 961 7.56 24.95 -15.87
N ILE A 962 7.64 23.65 -15.56
CA ILE A 962 6.77 22.61 -16.13
C ILE A 962 5.79 22.21 -15.04
N GLY A 963 4.53 22.60 -15.19
CA GLY A 963 3.47 22.26 -14.26
C GLY A 963 2.79 20.93 -14.58
N ASN A 964 1.51 20.81 -14.21
CA ASN A 964 0.85 19.52 -14.08
C ASN A 964 0.24 18.94 -15.37
N TYR A 965 0.31 17.61 -15.47
CA TYR A 965 -0.18 16.83 -16.61
C TYR A 965 0.45 17.26 -17.96
N ALA A 966 1.68 17.74 -17.92
CA ALA A 966 2.47 18.03 -19.12
C ALA A 966 3.27 16.78 -19.54
N GLU A 967 3.09 16.30 -20.77
CA GLU A 967 3.95 15.28 -21.38
C GLU A 967 4.90 15.94 -22.39
N MET A 968 6.19 15.58 -22.33
CA MET A 968 7.20 16.03 -23.31
C MET A 968 8.01 14.88 -23.88
N LYS A 969 8.27 14.90 -25.19
CA LYS A 969 9.12 13.92 -25.88
C LYS A 969 9.93 14.56 -27.00
N GLN A 970 11.26 14.40 -26.98
CA GLN A 970 12.16 15.02 -27.97
C GLN A 970 11.99 16.55 -28.06
N VAL A 971 11.70 17.20 -26.93
CA VAL A 971 11.48 18.65 -26.84
C VAL A 971 12.73 19.36 -26.30
N ARG A 972 13.03 20.53 -26.85
CA ARG A 972 13.99 21.47 -26.25
C ARG A 972 13.24 22.72 -25.78
N VAL A 973 13.33 23.05 -24.50
CA VAL A 973 12.69 24.22 -23.87
C VAL A 973 13.77 25.23 -23.46
N GLY A 974 13.67 26.47 -23.94
CA GLY A 974 14.59 27.55 -23.57
C GLY A 974 14.40 28.05 -22.14
N ASP A 975 15.34 28.87 -21.67
CA ASP A 975 15.35 29.41 -20.31
C ASP A 975 14.10 30.25 -19.98
N ARG A 976 13.65 30.22 -18.72
CA ARG A 976 12.52 31.00 -18.18
C ARG A 976 11.15 30.78 -18.85
N THR A 977 11.06 29.84 -19.78
CA THR A 977 9.80 29.42 -20.40
C THR A 977 8.89 28.70 -19.41
N LYS A 978 7.58 28.77 -19.63
CA LYS A 978 6.56 28.17 -18.77
C LYS A 978 5.61 27.28 -19.55
N VAL A 979 5.31 26.11 -19.01
CA VAL A 979 4.37 25.11 -19.55
C VAL A 979 3.48 24.62 -18.41
N HIS A 980 2.39 25.32 -18.14
CA HIS A 980 1.70 25.18 -16.86
C HIS A 980 0.79 23.96 -16.73
N HIS A 981 -0.05 23.64 -17.72
CA HIS A 981 -1.14 22.67 -17.53
C HIS A 981 -1.45 21.83 -18.77
N LYS A 982 -1.67 20.51 -18.58
CA LYS A 982 -2.36 19.60 -19.52
C LYS A 982 -1.88 19.64 -20.98
N SER A 983 -0.59 19.83 -21.23
CA SER A 983 -0.04 20.03 -22.58
C SER A 983 0.77 18.82 -23.06
N TYR A 984 0.65 18.46 -24.35
CA TYR A 984 1.52 17.48 -25.00
C TYR A 984 2.46 18.19 -25.97
N LEU A 985 3.76 18.11 -25.70
CA LEU A 985 4.80 18.70 -26.52
C LEU A 985 5.70 17.57 -27.07
N GLY A 986 5.70 17.39 -28.37
CA GLY A 986 6.38 16.31 -29.06
C GLY A 986 7.21 16.84 -30.22
N ASP A 987 8.48 16.44 -30.28
CA ASP A 987 9.41 16.79 -31.36
C ASP A 987 9.54 18.31 -31.61
N ALA A 988 9.49 19.13 -30.54
CA ALA A 988 9.37 20.59 -30.59
C ALA A 988 10.63 21.34 -30.10
N TRP A 989 10.90 22.51 -30.68
CA TRP A 989 11.90 23.47 -30.20
C TRP A 989 11.21 24.74 -29.73
N ILE A 990 11.39 25.10 -28.47
CA ILE A 990 10.72 26.21 -27.81
C ILE A 990 11.79 27.16 -27.28
N GLY A 991 11.66 28.44 -27.62
CA GLY A 991 12.56 29.51 -27.22
C GLY A 991 12.58 29.80 -25.73
N ALA A 992 13.31 30.85 -25.36
CA ALA A 992 13.32 31.41 -24.01
C ALA A 992 12.13 32.35 -23.78
N ASP A 993 11.74 32.54 -22.52
CA ASP A 993 10.66 33.46 -22.09
C ASP A 993 9.31 33.18 -22.77
N VAL A 994 9.06 31.96 -23.24
CA VAL A 994 7.80 31.54 -23.88
C VAL A 994 6.76 31.17 -22.82
N ASN A 995 5.49 31.50 -23.06
CA ASN A 995 4.37 30.98 -22.28
C ASN A 995 3.56 29.97 -23.11
N ILE A 996 3.48 28.72 -22.66
CA ILE A 996 2.62 27.68 -23.24
C ILE A 996 1.33 27.57 -22.42
N GLY A 997 0.22 27.98 -23.04
CA GLY A 997 -1.12 27.93 -22.47
C GLY A 997 -1.61 26.50 -22.20
N ALA A 998 -2.60 26.39 -21.30
CA ALA A 998 -3.15 25.12 -20.87
C ALA A 998 -3.76 24.34 -22.03
N GLY A 999 -3.53 23.02 -22.13
CA GLY A 999 -4.12 22.21 -23.22
C GLY A 999 -3.41 22.35 -24.57
N THR A 1000 -2.22 22.97 -24.64
CA THR A 1000 -1.48 23.08 -25.90
C THR A 1000 -1.00 21.72 -26.40
N ILE A 1001 -1.24 21.42 -27.67
CA ILE A 1001 -0.77 20.20 -28.33
C ILE A 1001 0.08 20.59 -29.54
N THR A 1002 1.32 20.09 -29.61
CA THR A 1002 2.07 20.05 -30.87
C THR A 1002 1.71 18.77 -31.62
N CYS A 1003 0.90 18.87 -32.67
CA CYS A 1003 0.45 17.73 -33.46
C CYS A 1003 1.61 17.28 -34.37
N ASN A 1004 2.53 16.50 -33.81
CA ASN A 1004 3.79 16.11 -34.43
C ASN A 1004 3.68 14.94 -35.41
N TYR A 1005 2.61 14.16 -35.37
CA TYR A 1005 2.42 12.98 -36.23
C TYR A 1005 1.53 13.34 -37.43
N GLY A 1006 2.11 13.27 -38.64
CA GLY A 1006 1.43 13.64 -39.88
C GLY A 1006 0.63 12.49 -40.52
N LEU A 1007 -0.21 12.84 -41.50
CA LEU A 1007 -0.91 11.87 -42.36
C LEU A 1007 0.06 10.96 -43.15
N ASP A 1008 1.28 11.44 -43.40
CA ASP A 1008 2.38 10.70 -44.00
C ASP A 1008 3.01 9.64 -43.08
N ARG A 1009 2.45 9.46 -41.87
CA ARG A 1009 2.92 8.58 -40.79
C ARG A 1009 4.33 8.91 -40.30
N LYS A 1010 4.83 10.12 -40.57
CA LYS A 1010 6.13 10.61 -40.07
C LYS A 1010 5.93 11.63 -38.96
N LYS A 1011 7.06 12.00 -38.34
CA LYS A 1011 7.13 12.99 -37.27
C LYS A 1011 7.76 14.28 -37.78
N HIS A 1012 7.08 15.38 -37.54
CA HIS A 1012 7.49 16.72 -37.99
C HIS A 1012 7.73 17.64 -36.80
N ARG A 1013 8.57 18.66 -36.98
CA ARG A 1013 9.03 19.55 -35.90
C ARG A 1013 8.20 20.83 -35.82
N THR A 1014 7.76 21.18 -34.62
CA THR A 1014 7.27 22.52 -34.29
C THR A 1014 8.41 23.39 -33.77
N THR A 1015 8.49 24.65 -34.19
CA THR A 1015 9.44 25.64 -33.66
C THR A 1015 8.69 26.84 -33.10
N ILE A 1016 8.98 27.25 -31.87
CA ILE A 1016 8.37 28.41 -31.21
C ILE A 1016 9.50 29.36 -30.81
N GLY A 1017 9.49 30.57 -31.35
CA GLY A 1017 10.51 31.60 -31.07
C GLY A 1017 10.39 32.24 -29.68
N ASP A 1018 11.46 32.90 -29.24
CA ASP A 1018 11.53 33.50 -27.90
C ASP A 1018 10.40 34.50 -27.64
N GLY A 1019 9.93 34.59 -26.38
CA GLY A 1019 8.90 35.53 -25.95
C GLY A 1019 7.51 35.31 -26.55
N ALA A 1020 7.28 34.20 -27.26
CA ALA A 1020 5.96 33.88 -27.80
C ALA A 1020 4.95 33.51 -26.70
N TYR A 1021 3.68 33.81 -26.93
CA TYR A 1021 2.57 33.46 -26.04
C TYR A 1021 1.60 32.53 -26.79
N ILE A 1022 1.54 31.27 -26.37
CA ILE A 1022 0.57 30.32 -26.92
C ILE A 1022 -0.67 30.32 -26.02
N GLY A 1023 -1.83 30.68 -26.57
CA GLY A 1023 -3.11 30.65 -25.89
C GLY A 1023 -3.56 29.24 -25.53
N SER A 1024 -4.40 29.12 -24.51
CA SER A 1024 -4.94 27.82 -24.07
C SER A 1024 -5.69 27.10 -25.20
N ASP A 1025 -5.65 25.78 -25.20
CA ASP A 1025 -6.27 24.90 -26.20
C ASP A 1025 -5.77 25.16 -27.64
N SER A 1026 -4.50 25.56 -27.80
CA SER A 1026 -3.87 25.73 -29.11
C SER A 1026 -3.39 24.39 -29.69
N MET A 1027 -3.78 24.11 -30.93
CA MET A 1027 -3.34 22.95 -31.72
C MET A 1027 -2.30 23.40 -32.74
N LEU A 1028 -1.03 23.11 -32.52
CA LEU A 1028 0.09 23.50 -33.38
C LEU A 1028 0.43 22.35 -34.33
N VAL A 1029 -0.08 22.40 -35.56
CA VAL A 1029 0.04 21.30 -36.54
C VAL A 1029 1.41 21.33 -37.20
N ALA A 1030 2.25 20.33 -36.93
CA ALA A 1030 3.62 20.29 -37.43
C ALA A 1030 3.70 19.81 -38.90
N PRO A 1031 4.67 20.30 -39.70
CA PRO A 1031 5.70 21.28 -39.34
C PRO A 1031 5.13 22.71 -39.32
N VAL A 1032 5.44 23.46 -38.26
CA VAL A 1032 5.05 24.87 -38.13
C VAL A 1032 6.05 25.68 -37.30
N ARG A 1033 6.27 26.94 -37.68
CA ARG A 1033 7.09 27.92 -36.98
C ARG A 1033 6.23 29.06 -36.44
N ILE A 1034 6.25 29.23 -35.12
CA ILE A 1034 5.72 30.41 -34.43
C ILE A 1034 6.87 31.41 -34.23
N GLY A 1035 6.73 32.61 -34.77
CA GLY A 1035 7.74 33.66 -34.72
C GLY A 1035 8.00 34.21 -33.32
N ARG A 1036 9.15 34.87 -33.16
CA ARG A 1036 9.55 35.55 -31.90
C ARG A 1036 8.48 36.56 -31.48
N GLY A 1037 8.02 36.48 -30.23
CA GLY A 1037 7.01 37.39 -29.67
C GLY A 1037 5.63 37.30 -30.33
N ALA A 1038 5.33 36.23 -31.07
CA ALA A 1038 4.01 36.02 -31.64
C ALA A 1038 3.01 35.47 -30.59
N ILE A 1039 1.72 35.71 -30.82
CA ILE A 1039 0.64 35.36 -29.89
C ILE A 1039 -0.39 34.48 -30.61
N THR A 1040 -0.79 33.36 -30.00
CA THR A 1040 -2.01 32.64 -30.40
C THR A 1040 -3.14 32.94 -29.41
N GLY A 1041 -4.35 33.17 -29.92
CA GLY A 1041 -5.57 33.20 -29.12
C GLY A 1041 -5.93 31.83 -28.56
N ALA A 1042 -6.90 31.77 -27.65
CA ALA A 1042 -7.41 30.51 -27.16
C ALA A 1042 -8.15 29.73 -28.26
N GLY A 1043 -8.08 28.39 -28.23
CA GLY A 1043 -8.71 27.51 -29.22
C GLY A 1043 -8.12 27.61 -30.64
N ALA A 1044 -6.90 28.13 -30.78
CA ALA A 1044 -6.29 28.38 -32.09
C ALA A 1044 -5.74 27.08 -32.73
N VAL A 1045 -6.27 26.69 -33.89
CA VAL A 1045 -5.69 25.62 -34.72
C VAL A 1045 -4.73 26.25 -35.73
N VAL A 1046 -3.43 26.11 -35.50
CA VAL A 1046 -2.37 26.75 -36.29
C VAL A 1046 -1.76 25.75 -37.26
N THR A 1047 -2.04 25.95 -38.56
CA THR A 1047 -1.62 25.07 -39.67
C THR A 1047 -0.61 25.70 -40.62
N LYS A 1048 -0.18 26.95 -40.36
CA LYS A 1048 0.78 27.71 -41.16
C LYS A 1048 1.70 28.51 -40.23
N ASP A 1049 2.89 28.85 -40.71
CA ASP A 1049 3.86 29.66 -39.98
C ASP A 1049 3.26 31.02 -39.57
N VAL A 1050 3.53 31.41 -38.33
CA VAL A 1050 3.06 32.65 -37.72
C VAL A 1050 4.21 33.65 -37.68
N PRO A 1051 4.12 34.81 -38.36
CA PRO A 1051 5.19 35.81 -38.37
C PRO A 1051 5.58 36.33 -36.96
N PRO A 1052 6.82 36.76 -36.74
CA PRO A 1052 7.23 37.40 -35.48
C PRO A 1052 6.33 38.59 -35.12
N ARG A 1053 6.05 38.77 -33.82
CA ARG A 1053 5.21 39.86 -33.28
C ARG A 1053 3.80 39.98 -33.89
N SER A 1054 3.25 38.89 -34.41
CA SER A 1054 1.86 38.85 -34.92
C SER A 1054 0.93 38.13 -33.94
N VAL A 1055 -0.38 38.38 -34.08
CA VAL A 1055 -1.44 37.70 -33.31
C VAL A 1055 -2.28 36.87 -34.27
N VAL A 1056 -2.53 35.60 -33.95
CA VAL A 1056 -3.44 34.72 -34.70
C VAL A 1056 -4.52 34.15 -33.78
N VAL A 1057 -5.74 33.99 -34.30
CA VAL A 1057 -6.91 33.52 -33.52
C VAL A 1057 -7.67 32.44 -34.29
N GLY A 1058 -8.37 31.56 -33.55
CA GLY A 1058 -9.31 30.60 -34.13
C GLY A 1058 -10.63 31.25 -34.55
N VAL A 1059 -11.54 30.46 -35.10
CA VAL A 1059 -12.91 30.92 -35.40
C VAL A 1059 -13.67 31.13 -34.08
N PRO A 1060 -14.19 32.33 -33.78
CA PRO A 1060 -14.95 32.56 -32.56
C PRO A 1060 -16.23 31.73 -32.54
N ALA A 1061 -16.69 31.36 -31.34
CA ALA A 1061 -17.93 30.62 -31.17
C ALA A 1061 -19.12 31.41 -31.76
N ARG A 1062 -19.85 30.80 -32.70
CA ARG A 1062 -21.04 31.39 -33.31
C ARG A 1062 -22.31 30.87 -32.63
N VAL A 1063 -23.24 31.76 -32.33
CA VAL A 1063 -24.58 31.39 -31.84
C VAL A 1063 -25.34 30.73 -33.00
N ILE A 1064 -25.56 29.41 -32.90
CA ILE A 1064 -26.34 28.67 -33.92
C ILE A 1064 -27.85 28.65 -33.62
N ARG A 1065 -28.23 28.87 -32.35
CA ARG A 1065 -29.61 28.98 -31.86
C ARG A 1065 -29.61 29.52 -30.44
N VAL A 1066 -30.59 30.35 -30.09
CA VAL A 1066 -30.89 30.75 -28.70
C VAL A 1066 -31.88 29.74 -28.10
N LEU A 1067 -31.68 29.37 -26.83
CA LEU A 1067 -32.56 28.47 -26.08
C LEU A 1067 -33.38 29.29 -25.09
N ASP A 1068 -34.58 29.68 -25.48
CA ASP A 1068 -35.48 30.44 -24.59
C ASP A 1068 -35.90 29.58 -23.38
N GLY A 1069 -35.85 30.18 -22.19
CA GLY A 1069 -35.84 29.51 -20.89
C GLY A 1069 -37.16 28.90 -20.42
N LYS A 1070 -37.85 28.12 -21.27
CA LYS A 1070 -38.95 27.23 -20.86
C LYS A 1070 -38.61 25.79 -21.25
N ARG A 1071 -38.12 25.02 -20.28
CA ARG A 1071 -38.05 23.55 -20.31
C ARG A 1071 -39.05 22.99 -19.30
#